data_AF-A0A1Z4ECE7-F1
#
_entry.id   AF-A0A1Z4ECE7-F1
#
_cell.length_a   1.000
_cell.length_b   1.000
_cell.length_c   1.000
_cell.angle_alpha   90.00
_cell.angle_beta   90.00
_cell.angle_gamma   90.00
#
_symmetry.space_group_name_H-M   'P 1'
#
loop_
_entity.id
_entity.type
_entity.pdbx_description
1 polymer ?
#
loop_
_entity_poly.entity_id
_entity_poly.type
_entity_poly.pdbx_seq_one_letter_code
_entity_poly.pdbx_strand_id
1 'polypeptide(L)'
;MVVVGHGMVGHRLVEALRARDDDGTWQITVLAEESDAAYDRVGLTSYTESWDRALLALPGNDYAGDERVRLLLNARVTEIDRAAKSVLTADGQRHDYDTLVLATGSHAFVPPVPGHDLPGCHVYRTLDDLDAIRAAAEQAHHAGHDSAGVVIGGGLLGLEAANALRQFGLQTHVVEMMPRLMAQQIDEGGGALLARMITDLGIAVHVGTGTESIEAVGRPDGSSSMRVRLTDGEVVDAGVVIFAAGIRPRDELAAAAGLKLAERGGVFTDLACQTSDPDIYAVGEVAAIDGRCYGLVAPGYTSAEVVVDRLLGGGAEFPEADMSTKLKLLGVDVASFGDAMGATANCLEVAINDAVNRTYAKLVLSDDAKTLLGGVLVGDASAYGVLRPMVGSELPGDPLALIAPAQSGGGASALGVGALPDSAQICSCNNVTKGDLKCAIADGCADVPALKSCTAAGTSCGSCVPLLKQLLEAEGVEQSKALCEHFSQSRAELFEIISATELRTFSGLLQRYGRGRGCDICKPVVASILASTGSEHILDGEQAALQDSNDHFLANIQKNGSYSIVPRVPGGDIKPEHLILIGQIAQDFGLYTKITGGQRIDMFGARVDQPSGDLAATGGRRHGVGPRLRQGAAHGEKLCGQRLVPVRAAGFGPAGHRPGAALPRSAGAAQDQAGCLGMCAGMRRGPRQGRRHHRHRKGLESLRSRQRRDDSAACPAAGR
;
A
#
# COMPACT_ATOMS: atom_id res chain seq x y z
N MET A 1 1.16 -29.47 -22.37
CA MET A 1 1.49 -29.08 -20.97
C MET A 1 0.21 -28.77 -20.20
N VAL A 2 0.15 -29.16 -18.93
CA VAL A 2 -0.91 -28.76 -17.99
C VAL A 2 -0.32 -27.87 -16.89
N VAL A 3 -0.97 -26.76 -16.58
CA VAL A 3 -0.62 -25.84 -15.47
C VAL A 3 -1.74 -25.90 -14.43
N VAL A 4 -1.39 -26.23 -13.18
CA VAL A 4 -2.34 -26.30 -12.07
C VAL A 4 -2.20 -25.06 -11.21
N GLY A 5 -3.15 -24.13 -11.35
CA GLY A 5 -3.16 -22.83 -10.71
C GLY A 5 -2.97 -21.69 -11.71
N HIS A 6 -3.87 -20.70 -11.63
CA HIS A 6 -3.89 -19.51 -12.50
C HIS A 6 -3.79 -18.21 -11.68
N GLY A 7 -2.82 -18.17 -10.77
CA GLY A 7 -2.43 -16.93 -10.08
C GLY A 7 -1.42 -16.14 -10.92
N MET A 8 -0.87 -15.06 -10.35
CA MET A 8 0.11 -14.20 -11.02
C MET A 8 1.29 -14.99 -11.64
N VAL A 9 1.81 -15.99 -10.93
CA VAL A 9 2.96 -16.80 -11.38
C VAL A 9 2.56 -17.80 -12.48
N GLY A 10 1.41 -18.45 -12.34
CA GLY A 10 0.89 -19.37 -13.36
C GLY A 10 0.63 -18.62 -14.67
N HIS A 11 0.04 -17.42 -14.58
CA HIS A 11 -0.15 -16.54 -15.72
C HIS A 11 1.17 -16.13 -16.36
N ARG A 12 2.15 -15.68 -15.56
CA ARG A 12 3.49 -15.30 -16.05
C ARG A 12 4.19 -16.44 -16.80
N LEU A 13 4.08 -17.67 -16.32
CA LEU A 13 4.65 -18.85 -16.97
C LEU A 13 4.06 -19.05 -18.37
N VAL A 14 2.75 -18.91 -18.51
CA VAL A 14 2.08 -19.05 -19.81
C VAL A 14 2.46 -17.89 -20.74
N GLU A 15 2.47 -16.65 -20.25
CA GLU A 15 2.91 -15.49 -21.05
C GLU A 15 4.35 -15.68 -21.57
N ALA A 16 5.27 -16.03 -20.68
CA ALA A 16 6.68 -16.21 -21.02
C ALA A 16 6.87 -17.37 -22.02
N LEU A 17 6.15 -18.48 -21.86
CA LEU A 17 6.21 -19.59 -22.80
C LEU A 17 5.63 -19.19 -24.16
N ARG A 18 4.46 -18.56 -24.21
CA ARG A 18 3.84 -18.14 -25.48
C ARG A 18 4.67 -17.09 -26.21
N ALA A 19 5.40 -16.23 -25.49
CA ALA A 19 6.28 -15.23 -26.06
C ALA A 19 7.61 -15.80 -26.61
N ARG A 20 8.01 -17.01 -26.19
CA ARG A 20 9.30 -17.63 -26.56
C ARG A 20 9.16 -18.90 -27.41
N ASP A 21 7.96 -19.47 -27.51
CA ASP A 21 7.61 -20.59 -28.40
C ASP A 21 7.26 -20.07 -29.80
N ASP A 22 8.28 -19.59 -30.52
CA ASP A 22 8.14 -19.01 -31.87
C ASP A 22 7.56 -20.02 -32.87
N ASP A 23 7.94 -21.30 -32.73
CA ASP A 23 7.45 -22.40 -33.57
C ASP A 23 6.01 -22.81 -33.22
N GLY A 24 5.48 -22.33 -32.09
CA GLY A 24 4.10 -22.55 -31.68
C GLY A 24 3.77 -24.02 -31.43
N THR A 25 4.72 -24.75 -30.85
CA THR A 25 4.68 -26.20 -30.65
C THR A 25 3.94 -26.62 -29.38
N TRP A 26 3.80 -25.71 -28.42
CA TRP A 26 3.21 -26.02 -27.12
C TRP A 26 1.69 -25.79 -27.10
N GLN A 27 0.95 -26.80 -26.69
CA GLN A 27 -0.44 -26.68 -26.25
C GLN A 27 -0.50 -26.65 -24.72
N ILE A 28 -1.24 -25.68 -24.18
CA ILE A 28 -1.28 -25.39 -22.74
C ILE A 28 -2.72 -25.50 -22.25
N THR A 29 -2.95 -26.32 -21.24
CA THR A 29 -4.22 -26.31 -20.49
C THR A 29 -3.95 -25.77 -19.09
N VAL A 30 -4.60 -24.67 -18.74
CA VAL A 30 -4.52 -24.05 -17.41
C VAL A 30 -5.78 -24.43 -16.62
N LEU A 31 -5.60 -25.05 -15.46
CA LEU A 31 -6.67 -25.48 -14.57
C LEU A 31 -6.65 -24.60 -13.32
N ALA A 32 -7.70 -23.81 -13.12
CA ALA A 32 -7.81 -22.87 -12.01
C ALA A 32 -8.97 -23.24 -11.09
N GLU A 33 -8.73 -23.29 -9.78
CA GLU A 33 -9.79 -23.50 -8.79
C GLU A 33 -10.73 -22.29 -8.68
N GLU A 34 -10.19 -21.08 -8.77
CA GLU A 34 -10.95 -19.83 -8.63
C GLU A 34 -11.83 -19.58 -9.86
N SER A 35 -12.92 -18.83 -9.65
CA SER A 35 -13.86 -18.43 -10.70
C SER A 35 -13.35 -17.29 -11.58
N ASP A 36 -12.36 -16.55 -11.10
CA ASP A 36 -11.75 -15.42 -11.78
C ASP A 36 -10.48 -15.84 -12.52
N ALA A 37 -10.22 -15.21 -13.66
CA ALA A 37 -8.92 -15.28 -14.32
C ALA A 37 -7.84 -14.59 -13.48
N ALA A 38 -6.57 -14.86 -13.78
CA ALA A 38 -5.44 -14.36 -12.99
C ALA A 38 -5.51 -12.84 -12.75
N TYR A 39 -5.36 -12.44 -11.50
CA TYR A 39 -5.45 -11.04 -11.06
C TYR A 39 -4.26 -10.69 -10.13
N ASP A 40 -4.00 -9.40 -9.95
CA ASP A 40 -2.95 -8.92 -9.05
C ASP A 40 -3.36 -9.13 -7.59
N ARG A 41 -2.81 -10.20 -6.99
CA ARG A 41 -3.02 -10.52 -5.58
C ARG A 41 -2.23 -9.61 -4.63
N VAL A 42 -1.13 -9.01 -5.09
CA VAL A 42 -0.39 -8.01 -4.31
C VAL A 42 -1.21 -6.73 -4.17
N GLY A 43 -2.03 -6.44 -5.18
CA GLY A 43 -2.97 -5.33 -5.21
C GLY A 43 -4.29 -5.54 -4.47
N LEU A 44 -4.51 -6.65 -3.73
CA LEU A 44 -5.81 -6.92 -3.09
C LEU A 44 -6.32 -5.76 -2.21
N THR A 45 -5.43 -4.99 -1.60
CA THR A 45 -5.80 -3.80 -0.83
C THR A 45 -6.54 -2.76 -1.67
N SER A 46 -6.17 -2.54 -2.94
CA SER A 46 -6.85 -1.57 -3.82
C SER A 46 -8.24 -2.04 -4.26
N TYR A 47 -8.53 -3.35 -4.18
CA TYR A 47 -9.89 -3.86 -4.38
C TYR A 47 -10.88 -3.23 -3.42
N THR A 48 -10.46 -2.98 -2.17
CA THR A 48 -11.33 -2.38 -1.14
C THR A 48 -11.71 -0.92 -1.42
N GLU A 49 -11.03 -0.26 -2.35
CA GLU A 49 -11.30 1.13 -2.75
C GLU A 49 -12.44 1.24 -3.76
N SER A 50 -12.58 0.24 -4.65
CA SER A 50 -13.52 0.26 -5.78
C SER A 50 -14.55 -0.86 -5.77
N TRP A 51 -14.20 -2.01 -5.19
CA TRP A 51 -14.94 -3.27 -5.26
C TRP A 51 -15.19 -3.74 -6.70
N ASP A 52 -14.30 -3.35 -7.61
CA ASP A 52 -14.33 -3.78 -9.01
C ASP A 52 -13.22 -4.81 -9.26
N ARG A 53 -13.62 -6.08 -9.43
CA ARG A 53 -12.68 -7.19 -9.67
C ARG A 53 -11.87 -6.97 -10.96
N ALA A 54 -12.45 -6.30 -11.96
CA ALA A 54 -11.80 -6.09 -13.25
C ALA A 54 -10.58 -5.18 -13.16
N LEU A 55 -10.53 -4.27 -12.19
CA LEU A 55 -9.38 -3.37 -12.01
C LEU A 55 -8.11 -4.10 -11.53
N LEU A 56 -8.25 -5.32 -11.00
CA LEU A 56 -7.13 -6.18 -10.62
C LEU A 56 -6.78 -7.22 -11.68
N ALA A 57 -7.55 -7.35 -12.76
CA ALA A 57 -7.27 -8.33 -13.81
C ALA A 57 -5.87 -8.11 -14.39
N LEU A 58 -5.08 -9.17 -14.49
CA LEU A 58 -3.81 -9.10 -15.21
C LEU A 58 -4.08 -8.98 -16.72
N PRO A 59 -3.28 -8.21 -17.47
CA PRO A 59 -3.45 -8.08 -18.92
C PRO A 59 -3.43 -9.45 -19.62
N GLY A 60 -4.43 -9.74 -20.46
CA GLY A 60 -4.47 -11.00 -21.23
C GLY A 60 -4.67 -12.26 -20.39
N ASN A 61 -5.14 -12.13 -19.15
CA ASN A 61 -5.33 -13.24 -18.22
C ASN A 61 -6.35 -14.30 -18.65
N ASP A 62 -7.23 -14.00 -19.60
CA ASP A 62 -8.24 -14.91 -20.14
C ASP A 62 -7.78 -15.68 -21.38
N TYR A 63 -6.63 -15.28 -21.95
CA TYR A 63 -6.07 -15.81 -23.20
C TYR A 63 -7.05 -15.78 -24.37
N ALA A 64 -7.96 -14.80 -24.39
CA ALA A 64 -8.98 -14.69 -25.43
C ALA A 64 -8.33 -14.59 -26.82
N GLY A 65 -8.65 -15.56 -27.69
CA GLY A 65 -8.14 -15.62 -29.06
C GLY A 65 -6.83 -16.41 -29.26
N ASP A 66 -6.23 -16.98 -28.20
CA ASP A 66 -5.11 -17.91 -28.35
C ASP A 66 -5.62 -19.36 -28.42
N GLU A 67 -5.62 -19.96 -29.62
CA GLU A 67 -6.06 -21.34 -29.84
C GLU A 67 -5.14 -22.40 -29.18
N ARG A 68 -3.94 -22.01 -28.72
CA ARG A 68 -2.98 -22.91 -28.07
C ARG A 68 -3.11 -22.91 -26.55
N VAL A 69 -3.85 -21.98 -25.97
CA VAL A 69 -4.05 -21.88 -24.52
C VAL A 69 -5.51 -22.10 -24.19
N ARG A 70 -5.78 -23.16 -23.43
CA ARG A 70 -7.10 -23.46 -22.90
C ARG A 70 -7.12 -23.16 -21.40
N LEU A 71 -7.85 -22.12 -21.01
CA LEU A 71 -8.12 -21.82 -19.61
C LEU A 71 -9.43 -22.47 -19.15
N LEU A 72 -9.38 -23.18 -18.03
CA LEU A 72 -10.54 -23.76 -17.35
C LEU A 72 -10.62 -23.23 -15.92
N LEU A 73 -11.57 -22.33 -15.69
CA LEU A 73 -11.91 -21.78 -14.37
C LEU A 73 -12.85 -22.74 -13.63
N ASN A 74 -12.90 -22.64 -12.30
CA ASN A 74 -13.63 -23.59 -11.43
C ASN A 74 -13.22 -25.07 -11.64
N ALA A 75 -12.02 -25.31 -12.17
CA ALA A 75 -11.47 -26.63 -12.47
C ALA A 75 -10.40 -26.99 -11.42
N ARG A 76 -10.83 -27.16 -10.16
CA ARG A 76 -9.93 -27.56 -9.08
C ARG A 76 -9.38 -28.96 -9.36
N VAL A 77 -8.07 -29.09 -9.45
CA VAL A 77 -7.39 -30.40 -9.49
C VAL A 77 -7.39 -31.04 -8.11
N THR A 78 -7.74 -32.32 -8.05
CA THR A 78 -7.83 -33.10 -6.80
C THR A 78 -6.86 -34.28 -6.76
N GLU A 79 -6.35 -34.74 -7.90
CA GLU A 79 -5.43 -35.88 -7.99
C GLU A 79 -4.43 -35.71 -9.14
N ILE A 80 -3.21 -36.23 -8.94
CA ILE A 80 -2.18 -36.38 -9.98
C ILE A 80 -1.86 -37.87 -10.10
N ASP A 81 -2.16 -38.44 -11.26
CA ASP A 81 -1.75 -39.80 -11.63
C ASP A 81 -0.46 -39.73 -12.46
N ARG A 82 0.68 -39.89 -11.77
CA ARG A 82 2.02 -39.80 -12.37
C ARG A 82 2.30 -40.92 -13.35
N ALA A 83 1.72 -42.11 -13.13
CA ALA A 83 1.95 -43.27 -13.99
C ALA A 83 1.21 -43.11 -15.33
N ALA A 84 -0.03 -42.60 -15.29
CA ALA A 84 -0.78 -42.28 -16.49
C ALA A 84 -0.47 -40.90 -17.09
N LYS A 85 0.35 -40.09 -16.41
CA LYS A 85 0.64 -38.68 -16.71
C LYS A 85 -0.65 -37.87 -16.95
N SER A 86 -1.50 -37.85 -15.94
CA SER A 86 -2.76 -37.11 -16.01
C SER A 86 -3.15 -36.50 -14.67
N VAL A 87 -4.00 -35.49 -14.70
CA VAL A 87 -4.63 -34.90 -13.51
C VAL A 87 -6.14 -35.07 -13.56
N LEU A 88 -6.76 -35.20 -12.38
CA LEU A 88 -8.21 -35.29 -12.22
C LEU A 88 -8.73 -34.02 -11.56
N THR A 89 -9.76 -33.41 -12.13
CA THR A 89 -10.48 -32.27 -11.55
C THR A 89 -11.64 -32.73 -10.67
N ALA A 90 -12.11 -31.85 -9.78
CA ALA A 90 -13.17 -32.13 -8.83
C ALA A 90 -14.51 -32.53 -9.47
N ASP A 91 -14.75 -32.13 -10.72
CA ASP A 91 -15.91 -32.54 -11.53
C ASP A 91 -15.71 -33.88 -12.26
N GLY A 92 -14.58 -34.54 -12.04
CA GLY A 92 -14.25 -35.86 -12.57
C GLY A 92 -13.63 -35.86 -13.98
N GLN A 93 -13.30 -34.70 -14.55
CA GLN A 93 -12.61 -34.63 -15.84
C GLN A 93 -11.13 -34.99 -15.68
N ARG A 94 -10.61 -35.77 -16.63
CA ARG A 94 -9.19 -36.13 -16.71
C ARG A 94 -8.52 -35.29 -17.79
N HIS A 95 -7.33 -34.78 -17.46
CA HIS A 95 -6.49 -34.01 -18.37
C HIS A 95 -5.09 -34.64 -18.42
N ASP A 96 -4.72 -35.15 -19.59
CA ASP A 96 -3.41 -35.76 -19.81
C ASP A 96 -2.33 -34.69 -20.03
N TYR A 97 -1.09 -35.01 -19.67
CA TYR A 97 0.04 -34.10 -19.81
C TYR A 97 1.33 -34.81 -20.27
N ASP A 98 2.11 -34.13 -21.11
CA ASP A 98 3.53 -34.49 -21.29
C ASP A 98 4.40 -33.87 -20.19
N THR A 99 4.00 -32.68 -19.76
CA THR A 99 4.63 -31.91 -18.68
C THR A 99 3.55 -31.28 -17.82
N LEU A 100 3.72 -31.38 -16.50
CA LEU A 100 2.86 -30.78 -15.50
C LEU A 100 3.60 -29.66 -14.75
N VAL A 101 2.96 -28.52 -14.55
CA VAL A 101 3.49 -27.44 -13.70
C VAL A 101 2.54 -27.17 -12.54
N LEU A 102 3.05 -27.30 -11.32
CA LEU A 102 2.35 -26.95 -10.09
C LEU A 102 2.57 -25.46 -9.78
N ALA A 103 1.50 -24.68 -9.91
CA ALA A 103 1.44 -23.24 -9.62
C ALA A 103 0.32 -22.92 -8.60
N THR A 104 0.07 -23.85 -7.67
CA THR A 104 -1.05 -23.80 -6.70
C THR A 104 -0.88 -22.74 -5.61
N GLY A 105 0.31 -22.15 -5.49
CA GLY A 105 0.59 -21.07 -4.54
C GLY A 105 0.49 -21.52 -3.08
N SER A 106 -0.12 -20.67 -2.26
CA SER A 106 -0.30 -20.90 -0.81
C SER A 106 -1.72 -20.59 -0.34
N HIS A 107 -2.09 -21.16 0.80
CA HIS A 107 -3.32 -20.84 1.54
C HIS A 107 -3.01 -20.04 2.80
N ALA A 108 -3.99 -19.28 3.30
CA ALA A 108 -3.86 -18.55 4.55
C ALA A 108 -3.78 -19.51 5.74
N PHE A 109 -2.80 -19.30 6.62
CA PHE A 109 -2.65 -20.10 7.83
C PHE A 109 -3.63 -19.61 8.90
N VAL A 110 -4.49 -20.51 9.36
CA VAL A 110 -5.40 -20.27 10.49
C VAL A 110 -4.82 -20.98 11.73
N PRO A 111 -4.38 -20.25 12.77
CA PRO A 111 -3.91 -20.86 14.01
C PRO A 111 -5.00 -21.73 14.65
N PRO A 112 -4.65 -22.85 15.32
CA PRO A 112 -5.61 -23.79 15.91
C PRO A 112 -6.21 -23.28 17.23
N VAL A 113 -6.82 -22.10 17.19
CA VAL A 113 -7.48 -21.46 18.33
C VAL A 113 -8.92 -21.99 18.41
N PRO A 114 -9.44 -22.32 19.61
CA PRO A 114 -10.85 -22.70 19.77
C PRO A 114 -11.80 -21.65 19.17
N GLY A 115 -12.72 -22.09 18.30
CA GLY A 115 -13.69 -21.23 17.63
C GLY A 115 -13.20 -20.49 16.37
N HIS A 116 -12.04 -20.85 15.83
CA HIS A 116 -11.51 -20.28 14.58
C HIS A 116 -12.38 -20.53 13.33
N ASP A 117 -13.31 -21.49 13.41
CA ASP A 117 -14.21 -21.93 12.34
C ASP A 117 -15.63 -21.33 12.45
N LEU A 118 -15.83 -20.39 13.37
CA LEU A 118 -17.11 -19.69 13.51
C LEU A 118 -17.44 -18.88 12.23
N PRO A 119 -18.73 -18.70 11.86
CA PRO A 119 -19.10 -18.04 10.60
C PRO A 119 -18.59 -16.59 10.42
N GLY A 120 -18.28 -15.87 11.50
CA GLY A 120 -17.72 -14.51 11.45
C GLY A 120 -16.18 -14.48 11.37
N CYS A 121 -15.53 -15.64 11.30
CA CYS A 121 -14.11 -15.78 11.10
C CYS A 121 -13.78 -15.93 9.61
N HIS A 122 -12.88 -15.08 9.12
CA HIS A 122 -12.48 -15.02 7.72
C HIS A 122 -10.96 -15.09 7.60
N VAL A 123 -10.48 -15.39 6.39
CA VAL A 123 -9.08 -15.21 6.00
C VAL A 123 -8.97 -14.05 5.01
N TYR A 124 -7.76 -13.55 4.75
CA TYR A 124 -7.53 -12.48 3.78
C TYR A 124 -6.59 -12.98 2.67
N ARG A 125 -7.14 -13.50 1.56
CA ARG A 125 -6.32 -14.15 0.52
C ARG A 125 -6.86 -14.08 -0.91
N THR A 126 -8.16 -14.15 -1.13
CA THR A 126 -8.83 -14.15 -2.44
C THR A 126 -9.84 -13.01 -2.58
N LEU A 127 -10.32 -12.73 -3.79
CA LEU A 127 -11.40 -11.74 -4.00
C LEU A 127 -12.68 -12.16 -3.27
N ASP A 128 -13.00 -13.45 -3.29
CA ASP A 128 -14.15 -14.01 -2.57
C ASP A 128 -14.02 -13.84 -1.05
N ASP A 129 -12.82 -14.00 -0.50
CA ASP A 129 -12.57 -13.71 0.93
C ASP A 129 -12.86 -12.25 1.27
N LEU A 130 -12.41 -11.31 0.43
CA LEU A 130 -12.63 -9.87 0.64
C LEU A 130 -14.11 -9.51 0.51
N ASP A 131 -14.85 -10.13 -0.42
CA ASP A 131 -16.29 -9.94 -0.54
C ASP A 131 -17.05 -10.51 0.68
N ALA A 132 -16.62 -11.65 1.21
CA ALA A 132 -17.16 -12.21 2.44
C ALA A 132 -16.88 -11.32 3.65
N ILE A 133 -15.65 -10.81 3.78
CA ILE A 133 -15.27 -9.84 4.83
C ILE A 133 -16.12 -8.58 4.73
N ARG A 134 -16.33 -8.05 3.52
CA ARG A 134 -17.18 -6.89 3.28
C ARG A 134 -18.61 -7.14 3.75
N ALA A 135 -19.20 -8.26 3.35
CA ALA A 135 -20.55 -8.60 3.74
C ALA A 135 -20.68 -8.71 5.27
N ALA A 136 -19.71 -9.37 5.93
CA ALA A 136 -19.68 -9.50 7.39
C ALA A 136 -19.49 -8.14 8.08
N ALA A 137 -18.60 -7.29 7.58
CA ALA A 137 -18.35 -5.96 8.13
C ALA A 137 -19.56 -5.04 7.98
N GLU A 138 -20.21 -5.03 6.80
CA GLU A 138 -21.44 -4.28 6.56
C GLU A 138 -22.56 -4.78 7.49
N GLN A 139 -22.75 -6.08 7.65
CA GLN A 139 -23.74 -6.64 8.59
C GLN A 139 -23.46 -6.23 10.04
N ALA A 140 -22.20 -6.33 10.47
CA ALA A 140 -21.78 -5.95 11.82
C ALA A 140 -22.00 -4.45 12.09
N HIS A 141 -21.78 -3.59 11.08
CA HIS A 141 -22.04 -2.16 11.18
C HIS A 141 -23.54 -1.83 11.20
N HIS A 142 -24.35 -2.45 10.32
CA HIS A 142 -25.79 -2.21 10.22
C HIS A 142 -26.59 -2.67 11.44
N ALA A 143 -26.10 -3.65 12.19
CA ALA A 143 -26.69 -4.03 13.47
C ALA A 143 -26.74 -2.84 14.46
N GLY A 144 -26.01 -1.75 14.21
CA GLY A 144 -26.08 -0.51 15.01
C GLY A 144 -25.33 -0.63 16.34
N HIS A 145 -24.44 -1.60 16.41
CA HIS A 145 -23.57 -1.86 17.55
C HIS A 145 -22.21 -1.30 17.16
N ASP A 146 -21.50 -0.63 18.08
CA ASP A 146 -20.08 -0.26 17.91
C ASP A 146 -19.23 -1.55 17.83
N SER A 147 -19.42 -2.34 16.78
CA SER A 147 -18.87 -3.67 16.64
C SER A 147 -17.40 -3.56 16.27
N ALA A 148 -16.57 -4.24 17.05
CA ALA A 148 -15.14 -4.29 16.77
C ALA A 148 -14.86 -5.26 15.62
N GLY A 149 -13.78 -5.02 14.90
CA GLY A 149 -13.17 -5.97 13.99
C GLY A 149 -11.82 -6.39 14.55
N VAL A 150 -11.54 -7.69 14.64
CA VAL A 150 -10.25 -8.19 15.16
C VAL A 150 -9.46 -8.84 14.03
N VAL A 151 -8.23 -8.39 13.83
CA VAL A 151 -7.28 -9.00 12.90
C VAL A 151 -6.19 -9.72 13.69
N ILE A 152 -6.07 -11.02 13.47
CA ILE A 152 -5.08 -11.88 14.11
C ILE A 152 -3.88 -12.01 13.15
N GLY A 153 -2.79 -11.33 13.49
CA GLY A 153 -1.57 -11.17 12.70
C GLY A 153 -1.28 -9.69 12.41
N GLY A 154 -0.10 -9.21 12.81
CA GLY A 154 0.39 -7.83 12.61
C GLY A 154 1.43 -7.72 11.49
N GLY A 155 1.39 -8.64 10.53
CA GLY A 155 2.17 -8.57 9.29
C GLY A 155 1.51 -7.67 8.23
N LEU A 156 2.06 -7.70 7.00
CA LEU A 156 1.56 -6.92 5.86
C LEU A 156 0.06 -7.08 5.63
N LEU A 157 -0.39 -8.32 5.34
CA LEU A 157 -1.80 -8.61 5.05
C LEU A 157 -2.71 -8.27 6.23
N GLY A 158 -2.22 -8.40 7.47
CA GLY A 158 -2.98 -8.08 8.67
C GLY A 158 -3.22 -6.57 8.80
N LEU A 159 -2.21 -5.75 8.54
CA LEU A 159 -2.36 -4.29 8.58
C LEU A 159 -3.23 -3.77 7.42
N GLU A 160 -3.22 -4.45 6.27
CA GLU A 160 -4.12 -4.16 5.15
C GLU A 160 -5.57 -4.53 5.48
N ALA A 161 -5.80 -5.73 6.03
CA ALA A 161 -7.10 -6.16 6.53
C ALA A 161 -7.64 -5.21 7.61
N ALA A 162 -6.78 -4.73 8.51
CA ALA A 162 -7.15 -3.75 9.53
C ALA A 162 -7.58 -2.41 8.91
N ASN A 163 -6.90 -1.97 7.85
CA ASN A 163 -7.31 -0.78 7.11
C ASN A 163 -8.70 -0.96 6.49
N ALA A 164 -8.97 -2.13 5.90
CA ALA A 164 -10.27 -2.43 5.29
C ALA A 164 -11.40 -2.37 6.33
N LEU A 165 -11.23 -3.02 7.49
CA LEU A 165 -12.21 -2.97 8.59
C LEU A 165 -12.43 -1.54 9.11
N ARG A 166 -11.36 -0.73 9.20
CA ARG A 166 -11.48 0.70 9.56
C ARG A 166 -12.31 1.47 8.54
N GLN A 167 -12.12 1.23 7.25
CA GLN A 167 -12.88 1.89 6.18
C GLN A 167 -14.37 1.53 6.21
N PHE A 168 -14.72 0.34 6.72
CA PHE A 168 -16.10 -0.04 7.02
C PHE A 168 -16.67 0.57 8.30
N GLY A 169 -15.89 1.39 9.02
CA GLY A 169 -16.34 2.07 10.23
C GLY A 169 -16.31 1.19 11.49
N LEU A 170 -15.61 0.05 11.46
CA LEU A 170 -15.46 -0.82 12.63
C LEU A 170 -14.31 -0.35 13.53
N GLN A 171 -14.49 -0.47 14.85
CA GLN A 171 -13.40 -0.30 15.81
C GLN A 171 -12.41 -1.44 15.64
N THR A 172 -11.23 -1.17 15.09
CA THR A 172 -10.35 -2.23 14.61
C THR A 172 -9.26 -2.53 15.62
N HIS A 173 -9.04 -3.82 15.91
CA HIS A 173 -7.98 -4.34 16.75
C HIS A 173 -7.04 -5.20 15.91
N VAL A 174 -5.73 -5.01 16.05
CA VAL A 174 -4.69 -5.88 15.48
C VAL A 174 -4.02 -6.61 16.63
N VAL A 175 -4.00 -7.94 16.57
CA VAL A 175 -3.40 -8.83 17.58
C VAL A 175 -2.19 -9.52 16.96
N GLU A 176 -1.01 -9.24 17.49
CA GLU A 176 0.27 -9.78 17.03
C GLU A 176 0.97 -10.48 18.19
N MET A 177 1.26 -11.76 18.01
CA MET A 177 1.91 -12.60 19.01
C MET A 177 3.38 -12.18 19.22
N MET A 178 4.02 -11.67 18.17
CA MET A 178 5.38 -11.13 18.25
C MET A 178 5.40 -9.79 19.00
N PRO A 179 6.53 -9.40 19.62
CA PRO A 179 6.62 -8.17 20.41
C PRO A 179 6.52 -6.88 19.58
N ARG A 180 6.33 -6.98 18.26
CA ARG A 180 6.23 -5.85 17.33
C ARG A 180 5.48 -6.25 16.06
N LEU A 181 4.89 -5.25 15.40
CA LEU A 181 4.33 -5.40 14.06
C LEU A 181 5.44 -5.70 13.04
N MET A 182 5.10 -6.41 11.96
CA MET A 182 6.00 -6.76 10.86
C MET A 182 7.34 -7.35 11.33
N ALA A 183 7.32 -8.21 12.35
CA ALA A 183 8.52 -8.67 13.05
C ALA A 183 9.56 -9.39 12.15
N GLN A 184 9.16 -9.85 10.96
CA GLN A 184 10.05 -10.43 9.95
C GLN A 184 10.76 -9.38 9.08
N GLN A 185 10.21 -8.17 8.96
CA GLN A 185 10.70 -7.13 8.05
C GLN A 185 11.37 -5.98 8.79
N ILE A 186 10.92 -5.65 10.01
CA ILE A 186 11.40 -4.49 10.76
C ILE A 186 11.88 -4.87 12.15
N ASP A 187 12.79 -4.05 12.67
CA ASP A 187 13.39 -4.19 13.99
C ASP A 187 12.55 -3.48 15.06
N GLU A 188 13.07 -3.46 16.29
CA GLU A 188 12.37 -2.89 17.44
C GLU A 188 12.08 -1.38 17.27
N GLY A 189 13.06 -0.61 16.76
CA GLY A 189 12.92 0.82 16.53
C GLY A 189 11.86 1.14 15.48
N GLY A 190 11.91 0.46 14.32
CA GLY A 190 10.91 0.60 13.28
C GLY A 190 9.52 0.13 13.73
N GLY A 191 9.46 -0.98 14.45
CA GLY A 191 8.22 -1.56 14.97
C GLY A 191 7.50 -0.66 15.98
N ALA A 192 8.23 -0.01 16.88
CA ALA A 192 7.67 0.94 17.84
C ALA A 192 7.07 2.17 17.16
N LEU A 193 7.76 2.72 16.15
CA LEU A 193 7.25 3.85 15.37
C LEU A 193 6.01 3.46 14.57
N LEU A 194 6.04 2.31 13.89
CA LEU A 194 4.92 1.80 13.11
C LEU A 194 3.68 1.61 14.01
N ALA A 195 3.83 0.93 15.15
CA ALA A 195 2.74 0.73 16.10
C ALA A 195 2.10 2.07 16.53
N ARG A 196 2.92 3.09 16.83
CA ARG A 196 2.40 4.44 17.17
C ARG A 196 1.62 5.05 16.02
N MET A 197 2.13 4.98 14.79
CA MET A 197 1.44 5.53 13.63
C MET A 197 0.11 4.82 13.35
N ILE A 198 0.07 3.49 13.49
CA ILE A 198 -1.16 2.72 13.31
C ILE A 198 -2.18 3.04 14.41
N THR A 199 -1.73 3.18 15.66
CA THR A 199 -2.60 3.62 16.77
C THR A 199 -3.17 5.02 16.56
N ASP A 200 -2.38 5.96 16.04
CA ASP A 200 -2.84 7.32 15.71
C ASP A 200 -3.95 7.34 14.63
N LEU A 201 -4.09 6.27 13.85
CA LEU A 201 -5.18 6.09 12.89
C LEU A 201 -6.46 5.51 13.52
N GLY A 202 -6.47 5.29 14.84
CA GLY A 202 -7.61 4.73 15.56
C GLY A 202 -7.69 3.20 15.52
N ILE A 203 -6.58 2.51 15.24
CA ILE A 203 -6.50 1.05 15.28
C ILE A 203 -5.84 0.64 16.60
N ALA A 204 -6.51 -0.19 17.40
CA ALA A 204 -5.92 -0.72 18.63
C ALA A 204 -4.87 -1.79 18.30
N VAL A 205 -3.63 -1.61 18.75
CA VAL A 205 -2.52 -2.54 18.46
C VAL A 205 -2.12 -3.30 19.73
N HIS A 206 -2.20 -4.63 19.66
CA HIS A 206 -1.87 -5.58 20.73
C HIS A 206 -0.67 -6.40 20.27
N VAL A 207 0.54 -6.08 20.76
CA VAL A 207 1.78 -6.82 20.43
C VAL A 207 2.24 -7.66 21.62
N GLY A 208 2.91 -8.78 21.35
CA GLY A 208 3.26 -9.75 22.38
C GLY A 208 2.06 -10.51 22.94
N THR A 209 0.91 -10.42 22.25
CA THR A 209 -0.39 -10.94 22.70
C THR A 209 -0.92 -11.92 21.67
N GLY A 210 -1.33 -13.12 22.11
CA GLY A 210 -1.99 -14.11 21.28
C GLY A 210 -3.50 -14.15 21.49
N THR A 211 -4.19 -14.96 20.69
CA THR A 211 -5.62 -15.27 20.86
C THR A 211 -5.77 -16.59 21.62
N GLU A 212 -6.51 -16.57 22.72
CA GLU A 212 -6.78 -17.74 23.57
C GLU A 212 -8.03 -18.51 23.10
N SER A 213 -9.14 -17.80 22.86
CA SER A 213 -10.40 -18.40 22.37
C SER A 213 -11.25 -17.40 21.61
N ILE A 214 -12.13 -17.92 20.75
CA ILE A 214 -13.18 -17.18 20.05
C ILE A 214 -14.51 -17.88 20.35
N GLU A 215 -15.45 -17.15 20.95
CA GLU A 215 -16.73 -17.71 21.39
C GLU A 215 -17.89 -16.99 20.69
N ALA A 216 -18.87 -17.74 20.19
CA ALA A 216 -20.09 -17.13 19.65
C ALA A 216 -20.94 -16.53 20.78
N VAL A 217 -21.40 -15.30 20.58
CA VAL A 217 -22.27 -14.57 21.50
C VAL A 217 -23.53 -14.18 20.75
N GLY A 218 -24.64 -14.83 21.09
CA GLY A 218 -25.97 -14.43 20.61
C GLY A 218 -26.41 -13.12 21.26
N ARG A 219 -27.01 -12.24 20.48
CA ARG A 219 -27.51 -10.94 20.93
C ARG A 219 -29.05 -10.93 21.00
N PRO A 220 -29.64 -10.05 21.85
CA PRO A 220 -31.09 -9.99 22.04
C PRO A 220 -31.90 -9.65 20.78
N ASP A 221 -31.27 -9.02 19.79
CA ASP A 221 -31.88 -8.67 18.49
C ASP A 221 -31.81 -9.82 17.46
N GLY A 222 -31.27 -10.98 17.86
CA GLY A 222 -31.10 -12.14 16.99
C GLY A 222 -29.80 -12.12 16.17
N SER A 223 -28.99 -11.06 16.27
CA SER A 223 -27.66 -11.04 15.67
C SER A 223 -26.68 -11.89 16.50
N SER A 224 -25.56 -12.29 15.89
CA SER A 224 -24.46 -12.97 16.57
C SER A 224 -23.18 -12.16 16.43
N SER A 225 -22.45 -11.99 17.53
CA SER A 225 -21.06 -11.51 17.51
C SER A 225 -20.14 -12.61 18.02
N MET A 226 -18.84 -12.37 17.98
CA MET A 226 -17.82 -13.21 18.60
C MET A 226 -17.23 -12.49 19.80
N ARG A 227 -16.81 -13.25 20.79
CA ARG A 227 -16.00 -12.79 21.91
C ARG A 227 -14.61 -13.37 21.76
N VAL A 228 -13.65 -12.50 21.48
CA VAL A 228 -12.25 -12.86 21.32
C VAL A 228 -11.54 -12.63 22.65
N ARG A 229 -11.03 -13.70 23.26
CA ARG A 229 -10.22 -13.62 24.48
C ARG A 229 -8.75 -13.63 24.11
N LEU A 230 -8.01 -12.64 24.60
CA LEU A 230 -6.59 -12.49 24.37
C LEU A 230 -5.78 -13.09 25.53
N THR A 231 -4.53 -13.46 25.28
CA THR A 231 -3.67 -14.13 26.28
C THR A 231 -3.26 -13.24 27.45
N ASP A 232 -3.41 -11.92 27.33
CA ASP A 232 -3.20 -10.95 28.41
C ASP A 232 -4.46 -10.73 29.28
N GLY A 233 -5.55 -11.43 28.95
CA GLY A 233 -6.83 -11.36 29.66
C GLY A 233 -7.80 -10.31 29.10
N GLU A 234 -7.41 -9.50 28.11
CA GLU A 234 -8.34 -8.62 27.41
C GLU A 234 -9.39 -9.43 26.63
N VAL A 235 -10.60 -8.87 26.55
CA VAL A 235 -11.73 -9.48 25.86
C VAL A 235 -12.33 -8.46 24.90
N VAL A 236 -12.42 -8.83 23.63
CA VAL A 236 -12.96 -7.98 22.56
C VAL A 236 -14.21 -8.63 21.99
N ASP A 237 -15.36 -7.95 22.09
CA ASP A 237 -16.59 -8.38 21.42
C ASP A 237 -16.56 -7.87 19.95
N ALA A 238 -16.30 -8.78 19.01
CA ALA A 238 -16.06 -8.51 17.60
C ALA A 238 -17.21 -8.98 16.71
N GLY A 239 -17.58 -8.17 15.71
CA GLY A 239 -18.50 -8.59 14.64
C GLY A 239 -17.81 -9.39 13.55
N VAL A 240 -16.51 -9.17 13.36
CA VAL A 240 -15.69 -9.81 12.33
C VAL A 240 -14.33 -10.17 12.92
N VAL A 241 -13.84 -11.37 12.62
CA VAL A 241 -12.46 -11.79 12.92
C VAL A 241 -11.77 -12.15 11.62
N ILE A 242 -10.57 -11.62 11.38
CA ILE A 242 -9.76 -11.93 10.20
C ILE A 242 -8.46 -12.60 10.65
N PHE A 243 -8.15 -13.76 10.08
CA PHE A 243 -6.86 -14.43 10.24
C PHE A 243 -5.89 -14.00 9.14
N ALA A 244 -4.79 -13.39 9.54
CA ALA A 244 -3.67 -12.95 8.72
C ALA A 244 -2.33 -13.39 9.33
N ALA A 245 -2.26 -14.61 9.85
CA ALA A 245 -1.12 -15.16 10.60
C ALA A 245 -0.03 -15.79 9.71
N GLY A 246 0.04 -15.39 8.43
CA GLY A 246 0.94 -15.92 7.42
C GLY A 246 0.28 -16.93 6.48
N ILE A 247 1.09 -17.55 5.63
CA ILE A 247 0.65 -18.49 4.58
C ILE A 247 1.36 -19.84 4.70
N ARG A 248 0.80 -20.87 4.06
CA ARG A 248 1.42 -22.19 3.90
C ARG A 248 1.31 -22.66 2.45
N PRO A 249 2.38 -23.22 1.86
CA PRO A 249 2.34 -23.79 0.52
C PRO A 249 1.16 -24.76 0.33
N ARG A 250 0.55 -24.75 -0.85
CA ARG A 250 -0.50 -25.73 -1.23
C ARG A 250 0.13 -26.96 -1.88
N ASP A 251 0.79 -27.77 -1.05
CA ASP A 251 1.53 -28.97 -1.45
C ASP A 251 0.71 -30.27 -1.32
N GLU A 252 -0.57 -30.18 -0.98
CA GLU A 252 -1.45 -31.32 -0.75
C GLU A 252 -1.52 -32.28 -1.95
N LEU A 253 -1.55 -31.75 -3.18
CA LEU A 253 -1.56 -32.55 -4.41
C LEU A 253 -0.25 -33.31 -4.60
N ALA A 254 0.88 -32.65 -4.35
CA ALA A 254 2.20 -33.25 -4.49
C ALA A 254 2.44 -34.32 -3.43
N ALA A 255 1.98 -34.07 -2.19
CA ALA A 255 2.01 -35.04 -1.10
C ALA A 255 1.26 -36.33 -1.48
N ALA A 256 0.01 -36.18 -1.94
CA ALA A 256 -0.84 -37.30 -2.36
C ALA A 256 -0.24 -38.06 -3.57
N ALA A 257 0.43 -37.35 -4.48
CA ALA A 257 1.12 -37.93 -5.64
C ALA A 257 2.48 -38.57 -5.30
N GLY A 258 2.91 -38.54 -4.04
CA GLY A 258 4.20 -39.08 -3.61
C GLY A 258 5.40 -38.34 -4.18
N LEU A 259 5.28 -37.04 -4.44
CA LEU A 259 6.41 -36.16 -4.75
C LEU A 259 7.16 -35.81 -3.47
N LYS A 260 8.46 -35.55 -3.59
CA LYS A 260 9.28 -35.10 -2.46
C LYS A 260 8.82 -33.71 -2.00
N LEU A 261 8.57 -33.55 -0.70
CA LEU A 261 8.28 -32.27 -0.07
C LEU A 261 9.50 -31.76 0.70
N ALA A 262 9.54 -30.45 0.94
CA ALA A 262 10.53 -29.85 1.83
C ALA A 262 10.12 -29.98 3.30
N GLU A 263 11.10 -29.87 4.22
CA GLU A 263 10.89 -30.05 5.67
C GLU A 263 9.84 -29.08 6.25
N ARG A 264 9.77 -27.86 5.71
CA ARG A 264 8.85 -26.80 6.18
C ARG A 264 7.60 -26.66 5.30
N GLY A 265 7.28 -27.69 4.51
CA GLY A 265 6.23 -27.68 3.50
C GLY A 265 6.69 -27.10 2.16
N GLY A 266 5.86 -27.28 1.14
CA GLY A 266 6.16 -26.97 -0.25
C GLY A 266 6.73 -28.17 -1.02
N VAL A 267 6.56 -28.13 -2.34
CA VAL A 267 7.08 -29.14 -3.26
C VAL A 267 8.57 -28.93 -3.43
N PHE A 268 9.38 -29.91 -3.04
CA PHE A 268 10.82 -29.79 -3.16
C PHE A 268 11.21 -29.76 -4.64
N THR A 269 11.97 -28.75 -5.03
CA THR A 269 12.57 -28.66 -6.37
C THR A 269 14.06 -28.38 -6.31
N ASP A 270 14.76 -28.72 -7.38
CA ASP A 270 16.11 -28.21 -7.63
C ASP A 270 16.07 -26.73 -8.12
N LEU A 271 17.24 -26.19 -8.48
CA LEU A 271 17.36 -24.83 -9.01
C LEU A 271 16.77 -24.69 -10.41
N ALA A 272 16.53 -25.78 -11.14
CA ALA A 272 15.78 -25.76 -12.40
C ALA A 272 14.25 -25.77 -12.17
N CYS A 273 13.81 -25.70 -10.90
CA CYS A 273 12.42 -25.79 -10.46
C CYS A 273 11.75 -27.15 -10.82
N GLN A 274 12.56 -28.18 -11.09
CA GLN A 274 12.09 -29.53 -11.37
C GLN A 274 11.87 -30.30 -10.06
N THR A 275 10.78 -31.06 -9.97
CA THR A 275 10.46 -31.86 -8.78
C THR A 275 11.24 -33.18 -8.75
N SER A 276 10.94 -34.07 -7.80
CA SER A 276 11.44 -35.45 -7.82
C SER A 276 10.97 -36.29 -9.03
N ASP A 277 9.99 -35.79 -9.79
CA ASP A 277 9.55 -36.38 -11.04
C ASP A 277 10.02 -35.49 -12.21
N PRO A 278 10.73 -36.05 -13.21
CA PRO A 278 11.32 -35.25 -14.30
C PRO A 278 10.28 -34.57 -15.19
N ASP A 279 9.04 -35.08 -15.22
CA ASP A 279 7.96 -34.54 -16.05
C ASP A 279 7.12 -33.48 -15.29
N ILE A 280 7.48 -33.17 -14.04
CA ILE A 280 6.73 -32.26 -13.17
C ILE A 280 7.64 -31.15 -12.62
N TYR A 281 7.20 -29.91 -12.78
CA TYR A 281 7.82 -28.71 -12.24
C TYR A 281 6.92 -28.07 -11.17
N ALA A 282 7.48 -27.24 -10.31
CA ALA A 282 6.71 -26.38 -9.41
C ALA A 282 7.25 -24.95 -9.44
N VAL A 283 6.36 -23.96 -9.44
CA VAL A 283 6.69 -22.52 -9.51
C VAL A 283 5.91 -21.72 -8.48
N GLY A 284 6.42 -20.55 -8.11
CA GLY A 284 5.76 -19.66 -7.15
C GLY A 284 5.81 -20.18 -5.71
N GLU A 285 4.84 -19.79 -4.88
CA GLU A 285 4.87 -20.02 -3.43
C GLU A 285 4.79 -21.51 -3.04
N VAL A 286 4.29 -22.38 -3.93
CA VAL A 286 4.25 -23.82 -3.68
C VAL A 286 5.63 -24.48 -3.83
N ALA A 287 6.51 -23.88 -4.62
CA ALA A 287 7.84 -24.42 -4.88
C ALA A 287 8.78 -24.15 -3.68
N ALA A 288 9.34 -25.23 -3.14
CA ALA A 288 10.43 -25.18 -2.17
C ALA A 288 11.77 -25.40 -2.92
N ILE A 289 12.23 -24.32 -3.56
CA ILE A 289 13.44 -24.31 -4.40
C ILE A 289 14.66 -24.49 -3.50
N ASP A 290 15.39 -25.58 -3.71
CA ASP A 290 16.45 -26.07 -2.81
C ASP A 290 15.99 -26.11 -1.33
N GLY A 291 14.72 -26.50 -1.12
CA GLY A 291 14.11 -26.61 0.20
C GLY A 291 13.57 -25.31 0.79
N ARG A 292 13.61 -24.18 0.06
CA ARG A 292 13.09 -22.88 0.52
C ARG A 292 11.90 -22.39 -0.29
N CYS A 293 10.80 -22.07 0.39
CA CYS A 293 9.66 -21.38 -0.20
C CYS A 293 9.82 -19.85 -0.13
N TYR A 294 9.32 -19.16 -1.16
CA TYR A 294 9.34 -17.71 -1.26
C TYR A 294 7.92 -17.15 -1.34
N GLY A 295 7.51 -16.36 -0.35
CA GLY A 295 6.20 -15.68 -0.31
C GLY A 295 6.21 -14.32 -1.01
N LEU A 296 6.87 -14.20 -2.18
CA LEU A 296 7.04 -12.95 -2.91
C LEU A 296 6.84 -13.16 -4.41
N VAL A 297 6.26 -12.16 -5.08
CA VAL A 297 5.95 -12.22 -6.53
C VAL A 297 7.22 -12.30 -7.39
N ALA A 298 8.29 -11.57 -7.05
CA ALA A 298 9.53 -11.55 -7.83
C ALA A 298 10.18 -12.94 -7.93
N PRO A 299 10.47 -13.64 -6.82
CA PRO A 299 10.87 -15.05 -6.85
C PRO A 299 9.92 -15.94 -7.65
N GLY A 300 8.61 -15.72 -7.53
CA GLY A 300 7.62 -16.46 -8.31
C GLY A 300 7.82 -16.28 -9.82
N TYR A 301 7.93 -15.04 -10.30
CA TYR A 301 8.17 -14.76 -11.72
C TYR A 301 9.50 -15.32 -12.20
N THR A 302 10.57 -15.20 -11.41
CA THR A 302 11.86 -15.82 -11.76
C THR A 302 11.75 -17.34 -11.90
N SER A 303 11.02 -18.02 -11.01
CA SER A 303 10.80 -19.47 -11.14
C SER A 303 10.02 -19.83 -12.41
N ALA A 304 9.05 -19.02 -12.81
CA ALA A 304 8.34 -19.20 -14.08
C ALA A 304 9.27 -19.05 -15.29
N GLU A 305 10.12 -18.01 -15.32
CA GLU A 305 11.10 -17.81 -16.39
C GLU A 305 12.11 -18.96 -16.50
N VAL A 306 12.58 -19.47 -15.36
CA VAL A 306 13.49 -20.62 -15.30
C VAL A 306 12.83 -21.86 -15.89
N VAL A 307 11.58 -22.16 -15.50
CA VAL A 307 10.86 -23.31 -16.06
C VAL A 307 10.65 -23.15 -17.56
N VAL A 308 10.22 -21.97 -18.03
CA VAL A 308 10.04 -21.73 -19.48
C VAL A 308 11.35 -21.94 -20.25
N ASP A 309 12.47 -21.43 -19.74
CA ASP A 309 13.78 -21.65 -20.35
C ASP A 309 14.11 -23.14 -20.46
N ARG A 310 13.89 -23.91 -19.38
CA ARG A 310 14.13 -25.36 -19.35
C ARG A 310 13.22 -26.13 -20.33
N LEU A 311 11.94 -25.76 -20.42
CA LEU A 311 11.00 -26.38 -21.37
C LEU A 311 11.42 -26.15 -22.83
N LEU A 312 12.05 -25.02 -23.12
CA LEU A 312 12.56 -24.69 -24.45
C LEU A 312 14.01 -25.18 -24.69
N GLY A 313 14.52 -26.07 -23.82
CA GLY A 313 15.83 -26.70 -23.98
C GLY A 313 17.02 -25.86 -23.47
N GLY A 314 16.75 -24.79 -22.73
CA GLY A 314 17.74 -23.94 -22.10
C GLY A 314 18.35 -24.51 -20.80
N GLY A 315 19.11 -23.67 -20.11
CA GLY A 315 19.97 -24.03 -18.99
C GLY A 315 19.79 -23.16 -17.75
N ALA A 316 18.75 -22.32 -17.67
CA ALA A 316 18.57 -21.38 -16.58
C ALA A 316 18.43 -22.07 -15.21
N GLU A 317 18.93 -21.41 -14.18
CA GLU A 317 18.80 -21.83 -12.79
C GLU A 317 18.28 -20.66 -11.95
N PHE A 318 17.51 -21.00 -10.92
CA PHE A 318 16.96 -20.05 -9.98
C PHE A 318 18.11 -19.39 -9.18
N PRO A 319 18.28 -18.07 -9.28
CA PRO A 319 19.32 -17.36 -8.55
C PRO A 319 18.93 -17.20 -7.06
N GLU A 320 19.85 -16.65 -6.26
CA GLU A 320 19.48 -16.21 -4.92
C GLU A 320 18.37 -15.14 -5.00
N ALA A 321 17.29 -15.35 -4.26
CA ALA A 321 16.15 -14.45 -4.24
C ALA A 321 16.40 -13.23 -3.35
N ASP A 322 16.14 -12.04 -3.89
CA ASP A 322 16.06 -10.81 -3.09
C ASP A 322 14.78 -10.82 -2.22
N MET A 323 14.97 -10.72 -0.91
CA MET A 323 13.90 -10.68 0.09
C MET A 323 13.48 -9.26 0.48
N SER A 324 14.01 -8.24 -0.20
CA SER A 324 13.69 -6.84 0.05
C SER A 324 12.22 -6.55 -0.19
N THR A 325 11.62 -5.72 0.68
CA THR A 325 10.22 -5.30 0.57
C THR A 325 10.11 -3.79 0.73
N LYS A 326 9.20 -3.17 -0.05
CA LYS A 326 8.77 -1.79 0.13
C LYS A 326 7.26 -1.74 0.02
N LEU A 327 6.64 -1.21 1.06
CA LEU A 327 5.21 -1.32 1.33
C LEU A 327 4.68 0.04 1.75
N LYS A 328 3.46 0.34 1.35
CA LYS A 328 2.73 1.52 1.81
C LYS A 328 1.51 1.04 2.57
N LEU A 329 1.64 1.00 3.88
CA LEU A 329 0.64 0.47 4.79
C LEU A 329 -0.08 1.63 5.46
N LEU A 330 -1.39 1.77 5.23
CA LEU A 330 -2.18 2.76 5.98
C LEU A 330 -1.68 4.22 5.81
N GLY A 331 -1.02 4.53 4.68
CA GLY A 331 -0.38 5.81 4.45
C GLY A 331 1.02 5.96 5.05
N VAL A 332 1.53 4.92 5.70
CA VAL A 332 2.90 4.81 6.24
C VAL A 332 3.77 4.04 5.26
N ASP A 333 4.89 4.63 4.86
CA ASP A 333 5.89 3.93 4.05
C ASP A 333 6.78 3.06 4.95
N VAL A 334 6.92 1.79 4.60
CA VAL A 334 7.79 0.82 5.28
C VAL A 334 8.64 0.12 4.23
N ALA A 335 9.94 0.02 4.46
CA ALA A 335 10.81 -0.77 3.61
C ALA A 335 11.90 -1.49 4.39
N SER A 336 12.28 -2.66 3.90
CA SER A 336 13.40 -3.44 4.37
C SER A 336 14.17 -3.99 3.17
N PHE A 337 15.50 -4.08 3.29
CA PHE A 337 16.35 -4.61 2.23
C PHE A 337 17.61 -5.25 2.79
N GLY A 338 18.14 -6.23 2.06
CA GLY A 338 19.34 -6.98 2.45
C GLY A 338 19.22 -7.61 3.84
N ASP A 339 20.32 -7.60 4.59
CA ASP A 339 20.38 -8.01 5.99
C ASP A 339 19.80 -6.95 6.94
N ALA A 340 18.50 -6.67 6.79
CA ALA A 340 17.81 -5.62 7.55
C ALA A 340 17.88 -5.83 9.08
N MET A 341 18.00 -7.09 9.53
CA MET A 341 18.01 -7.47 10.94
C MET A 341 19.42 -7.56 11.55
N GLY A 342 20.48 -7.39 10.76
CA GLY A 342 21.85 -7.51 11.26
C GLY A 342 22.22 -8.92 11.69
N ALA A 343 21.81 -9.93 10.92
CA ALA A 343 22.15 -11.33 11.18
C ALA A 343 23.63 -11.63 10.85
N THR A 344 24.27 -10.82 10.01
CA THR A 344 25.68 -10.95 9.66
C THR A 344 26.55 -10.70 10.87
N ALA A 345 27.46 -11.64 11.16
CA ALA A 345 28.36 -11.53 12.30
C ALA A 345 29.21 -10.26 12.25
N ASN A 346 29.30 -9.55 13.38
CA ASN A 346 30.04 -8.29 13.55
C ASN A 346 29.57 -7.14 12.64
N CYS A 347 28.34 -7.19 12.12
CA CYS A 347 27.78 -6.04 11.42
C CYS A 347 27.66 -4.82 12.34
N LEU A 348 27.73 -3.63 11.76
CA LEU A 348 27.52 -2.37 12.44
C LEU A 348 26.16 -1.78 12.04
N GLU A 349 25.46 -1.16 12.99
CA GLU A 349 24.18 -0.50 12.72
C GLU A 349 24.31 1.02 12.87
N VAL A 350 23.80 1.75 11.87
CA VAL A 350 23.66 3.21 11.91
C VAL A 350 22.17 3.52 11.82
N ALA A 351 21.60 4.10 12.87
CA ALA A 351 20.16 4.37 12.95
C ALA A 351 19.84 5.81 13.36
N ILE A 352 18.78 6.35 12.78
CA ILE A 352 18.16 7.63 13.13
C ILE A 352 16.70 7.37 13.47
N ASN A 353 16.28 7.84 14.64
CA ASN A 353 14.88 7.89 15.06
C ASN A 353 14.48 9.36 15.21
N ASP A 354 13.73 9.88 14.24
CA ASP A 354 13.21 11.24 14.25
C ASP A 354 11.73 11.21 14.65
N ALA A 355 11.49 11.36 15.96
CA ALA A 355 10.14 11.37 16.49
C ALA A 355 9.30 12.57 16.01
N VAL A 356 9.93 13.68 15.63
CA VAL A 356 9.26 14.92 15.20
C VAL A 356 8.69 14.76 13.80
N ASN A 357 9.53 14.31 12.86
CA ASN A 357 9.10 14.00 11.49
C ASN A 357 8.41 12.65 11.39
N ARG A 358 8.38 11.87 12.48
CA ARG A 358 7.84 10.52 12.54
C ARG A 358 8.54 9.62 11.50
N THR A 359 9.86 9.57 11.52
CA THR A 359 10.63 8.69 10.63
C THR A 359 11.65 7.87 11.42
N TYR A 360 11.90 6.66 10.95
CA TYR A 360 12.95 5.79 11.45
C TYR A 360 13.72 5.23 10.26
N ALA A 361 15.04 5.32 10.31
CA ALA A 361 15.91 4.78 9.28
C ALA A 361 17.09 4.08 9.92
N LYS A 362 17.43 2.89 9.44
CA LYS A 362 18.60 2.10 9.84
C LYS A 362 19.32 1.56 8.63
N LEU A 363 20.64 1.64 8.64
CA LEU A 363 21.53 0.90 7.75
C LEU A 363 22.32 -0.14 8.55
N VAL A 364 22.49 -1.31 7.97
CA VAL A 364 23.35 -2.39 8.46
C VAL A 364 24.57 -2.46 7.55
N LEU A 365 25.77 -2.42 8.15
CA LEU A 365 27.04 -2.30 7.47
C LEU A 365 27.98 -3.45 7.86
N SER A 366 28.98 -3.71 7.03
CA SER A 366 30.12 -4.56 7.39
C SER A 366 30.88 -4.03 8.62
N ASP A 367 31.69 -4.89 9.25
CA ASP A 367 32.52 -4.58 10.43
C ASP A 367 33.50 -3.40 10.19
N ASP A 368 33.87 -3.14 8.92
CA ASP A 368 34.70 -1.99 8.54
C ASP A 368 33.90 -0.71 8.19
N ALA A 369 32.57 -0.74 8.37
CA ALA A 369 31.61 0.32 8.07
C ALA A 369 31.56 0.77 6.59
N LYS A 370 32.04 -0.05 5.65
CA LYS A 370 32.12 0.32 4.23
C LYS A 370 30.99 -0.24 3.39
N THR A 371 30.67 -1.52 3.53
CA THR A 371 29.72 -2.21 2.66
C THR A 371 28.34 -2.16 3.25
N LEU A 372 27.34 -1.77 2.44
CA LEU A 372 25.93 -1.85 2.84
C LEU A 372 25.46 -3.30 2.81
N LEU A 373 25.04 -3.82 3.95
CA LEU A 373 24.49 -5.17 4.06
C LEU A 373 22.96 -5.15 4.00
N GLY A 374 22.31 -4.10 4.51
CA GLY A 374 20.86 -3.98 4.51
C GLY A 374 20.36 -2.73 5.21
N GLY A 375 19.06 -2.66 5.45
CA GLY A 375 18.45 -1.53 6.17
C GLY A 375 16.95 -1.63 6.36
N VAL A 376 16.43 -0.73 7.19
CA VAL A 376 15.02 -0.57 7.55
C VAL A 376 14.65 0.91 7.43
N LEU A 377 13.53 1.21 6.78
CA LEU A 377 12.98 2.56 6.64
C LEU A 377 11.49 2.52 7.05
N VAL A 378 11.07 3.40 7.94
CA VAL A 378 9.67 3.53 8.40
C VAL A 378 9.28 5.00 8.46
N GLY A 379 8.07 5.31 7.98
CA GLY A 379 7.54 6.67 7.87
C GLY A 379 7.93 7.36 6.56
N ASP A 380 9.21 7.27 6.18
CA ASP A 380 9.74 7.73 4.90
C ASP A 380 10.66 6.68 4.28
N ALA A 381 10.21 6.08 3.16
CA ALA A 381 10.99 5.12 2.39
C ALA A 381 11.44 5.68 1.02
N SER A 382 11.59 7.00 0.90
CA SER A 382 12.08 7.67 -0.31
C SER A 382 13.49 7.19 -0.69
N ALA A 383 14.37 7.02 0.30
CA ALA A 383 15.74 6.55 0.11
C ALA A 383 15.85 5.08 -0.36
N TYR A 384 14.78 4.28 -0.24
CA TYR A 384 14.78 2.86 -0.59
C TYR A 384 15.28 2.60 -2.02
N GLY A 385 14.81 3.38 -2.99
CA GLY A 385 15.14 3.15 -4.40
C GLY A 385 16.61 3.34 -4.73
N VAL A 386 17.33 4.09 -3.89
CA VAL A 386 18.76 4.34 -4.02
C VAL A 386 19.56 3.34 -3.19
N LEU A 387 19.16 3.09 -1.95
CA LEU A 387 19.90 2.25 -1.00
C LEU A 387 19.80 0.75 -1.34
N ARG A 388 18.62 0.26 -1.74
CA ARG A 388 18.41 -1.17 -2.01
C ARG A 388 19.33 -1.70 -3.13
N PRO A 389 19.49 -1.02 -4.28
CA PRO A 389 20.45 -1.45 -5.29
C PRO A 389 21.92 -1.41 -4.86
N MET A 390 22.25 -0.73 -3.75
CA MET A 390 23.62 -0.62 -3.23
C MET A 390 23.97 -1.72 -2.23
N VAL A 391 23.04 -2.62 -1.91
CA VAL A 391 23.32 -3.79 -1.05
C VAL A 391 24.46 -4.60 -1.66
N GLY A 392 25.45 -4.95 -0.83
CA GLY A 392 26.69 -5.61 -1.24
C GLY A 392 27.77 -4.68 -1.81
N SER A 393 27.49 -3.38 -1.97
CA SER A 393 28.44 -2.39 -2.48
C SER A 393 28.99 -1.47 -1.38
N GLU A 394 30.14 -0.84 -1.65
CA GLU A 394 30.71 0.19 -0.77
C GLU A 394 29.82 1.45 -0.77
N LEU A 395 29.48 1.96 0.41
CA LEU A 395 28.68 3.16 0.57
C LEU A 395 29.50 4.42 0.20
N PRO A 396 28.93 5.31 -0.61
CA PRO A 396 29.50 6.60 -0.92
C PRO A 396 29.24 7.57 0.24
N GLY A 397 30.31 7.98 0.91
CA GLY A 397 30.25 9.00 1.96
C GLY A 397 29.83 8.46 3.33
N ASP A 398 29.32 9.37 4.17
CA ASP A 398 28.91 9.05 5.55
C ASP A 398 27.54 8.33 5.56
N PRO A 399 27.45 7.09 6.08
CA PRO A 399 26.18 6.37 6.20
C PRO A 399 25.09 7.16 6.92
N LEU A 400 25.43 7.97 7.93
CA LEU A 400 24.45 8.77 8.67
C LEU A 400 23.83 9.85 7.78
N ALA A 401 24.62 10.46 6.89
CA ALA A 401 24.14 11.50 5.97
C ALA A 401 23.17 10.95 4.91
N LEU A 402 23.29 9.66 4.56
CA LEU A 402 22.42 9.01 3.57
C LEU A 402 20.99 8.77 4.09
N ILE A 403 20.82 8.69 5.41
CA ILE A 403 19.52 8.46 6.06
C ILE A 403 19.02 9.65 6.88
N ALA A 404 19.82 10.72 6.98
CA ALA A 404 19.40 11.94 7.64
C ALA A 404 18.33 12.68 6.79
N PRO A 405 17.31 13.30 7.41
CA PRO A 405 16.36 14.13 6.69
C PRO A 405 17.09 15.24 5.92
N ALA A 406 16.71 15.44 4.66
CA ALA A 406 17.26 16.53 3.85
C ALA A 406 17.00 17.87 4.56
N GLN A 407 18.06 18.57 4.97
CA GLN A 407 17.90 19.89 5.56
C GLN A 407 17.41 20.86 4.48
N SER A 408 16.28 21.52 4.75
CA SER A 408 15.80 22.67 3.97
C SER A 408 16.87 23.76 3.94
N GLY A 409 17.75 23.72 2.93
CA GLY A 409 18.80 24.72 2.70
C GLY A 409 20.25 24.23 2.70
N GLY A 410 20.54 22.94 2.87
CA GLY A 410 21.90 22.40 2.81
C GLY A 410 22.03 21.30 1.76
N GLY A 411 22.83 21.53 0.72
CA GLY A 411 23.08 20.61 -0.40
C GLY A 411 23.87 19.33 -0.05
N ALA A 412 23.51 18.64 1.03
CA ALA A 412 23.97 17.27 1.25
C ALA A 412 23.22 16.36 0.26
N SER A 413 23.94 15.96 -0.78
CA SER A 413 23.51 15.12 -1.90
C SER A 413 22.75 13.87 -1.43
N ALA A 414 21.42 13.90 -1.50
CA ALA A 414 20.69 12.66 -1.73
C ALA A 414 21.26 12.05 -3.01
N LEU A 415 21.89 10.87 -2.93
CA LEU A 415 22.36 10.20 -4.13
C LEU A 415 21.17 10.04 -5.08
N GLY A 416 21.21 10.74 -6.21
CA GLY A 416 20.18 10.62 -7.24
C GLY A 416 20.30 9.28 -7.98
N VAL A 417 19.21 8.84 -8.63
CA VAL A 417 19.19 7.66 -9.54
C VAL A 417 20.32 7.68 -10.58
N GLY A 418 20.79 8.88 -10.97
CA GLY A 418 21.95 9.04 -11.86
C GLY A 418 23.24 8.40 -11.34
N ALA A 419 23.45 8.33 -10.03
CA ALA A 419 24.67 7.76 -9.41
C ALA A 419 24.68 6.22 -9.33
N LEU A 420 23.55 5.57 -9.60
CA LEU A 420 23.45 4.10 -9.58
C LEU A 420 24.17 3.48 -10.80
N PRO A 421 24.83 2.31 -10.66
CA PRO A 421 25.40 1.59 -11.80
C PRO A 421 24.29 1.05 -12.72
N ASP A 422 24.59 0.75 -13.98
CA ASP A 422 23.60 0.23 -14.93
C ASP A 422 23.06 -1.16 -14.51
N SER A 423 23.83 -1.94 -13.75
CA SER A 423 23.39 -3.22 -13.17
C SER A 423 22.42 -3.06 -11.97
N ALA A 424 22.18 -1.84 -11.49
CA ALA A 424 21.30 -1.59 -10.36
C ALA A 424 19.87 -2.02 -10.66
N GLN A 425 19.29 -2.89 -9.81
CA GLN A 425 17.92 -3.35 -9.98
C GLN A 425 16.92 -2.28 -9.54
N ILE A 426 16.20 -1.68 -10.50
CA ILE A 426 15.23 -0.60 -10.26
C ILE A 426 13.84 -1.18 -9.96
N CYS A 427 13.39 -2.18 -10.71
CA CYS A 427 12.14 -2.91 -10.44
C CYS A 427 12.43 -4.31 -9.94
N SER A 428 12.13 -4.60 -8.66
CA SER A 428 12.26 -5.94 -8.09
C SER A 428 11.31 -6.95 -8.74
N CYS A 429 10.02 -6.59 -8.80
CA CYS A 429 8.95 -7.49 -9.22
C CYS A 429 9.15 -8.09 -10.61
N ASN A 430 9.60 -7.27 -11.55
CA ASN A 430 9.80 -7.66 -12.95
C ASN A 430 11.28 -7.76 -13.32
N ASN A 431 12.16 -7.78 -12.33
CA ASN A 431 13.61 -7.92 -12.49
C ASN A 431 14.24 -6.93 -13.52
N VAL A 432 13.84 -5.66 -13.47
CA VAL A 432 14.30 -4.63 -14.44
C VAL A 432 15.44 -3.81 -13.83
N THR A 433 16.56 -3.73 -14.54
CA THR A 433 17.74 -2.94 -14.16
C THR A 433 17.69 -1.51 -14.70
N LYS A 434 18.57 -0.65 -14.18
CA LYS A 434 18.78 0.70 -14.73
C LYS A 434 19.23 0.63 -16.19
N GLY A 435 20.09 -0.33 -16.53
CA GLY A 435 20.55 -0.58 -17.89
C GLY A 435 19.39 -0.88 -18.84
N ASP A 436 18.47 -1.77 -18.46
CA ASP A 436 17.29 -2.11 -19.28
C ASP A 436 16.42 -0.88 -19.56
N LEU A 437 16.21 -0.05 -18.53
CA LEU A 437 15.44 1.18 -18.67
C LEU A 437 16.17 2.21 -19.56
N LYS A 438 17.49 2.36 -19.43
CA LYS A 438 18.28 3.22 -20.31
C LYS A 438 18.24 2.76 -21.76
N CYS A 439 18.29 1.45 -22.00
CA CYS A 439 18.10 0.89 -23.34
C CYS A 439 16.72 1.25 -23.88
N ALA A 440 15.66 1.05 -23.09
CA ALA A 440 14.30 1.41 -23.49
C ALA A 440 14.13 2.92 -23.77
N ILE A 441 14.77 3.79 -22.98
CA ILE A 441 14.78 5.24 -23.21
C ILE A 441 15.52 5.56 -24.52
N ALA A 442 16.67 4.94 -24.76
CA ALA A 442 17.44 5.11 -25.99
C ALA A 442 16.67 4.61 -27.23
N ASP A 443 15.84 3.59 -27.06
CA ASP A 443 14.95 3.04 -28.10
C ASP A 443 13.65 3.84 -28.29
N GLY A 444 13.45 4.91 -27.50
CA GLY A 444 12.40 5.91 -27.70
C GLY A 444 11.28 5.94 -26.66
N CYS A 445 11.35 5.16 -25.58
CA CYS A 445 10.36 5.23 -24.49
C CYS A 445 10.58 6.57 -23.71
N ALA A 446 9.71 7.55 -23.94
CA ALA A 446 9.89 8.94 -23.46
C ALA A 446 9.01 9.33 -22.25
N ASP A 447 8.23 8.39 -21.72
CA ASP A 447 7.40 8.60 -20.53
C ASP A 447 7.25 7.30 -19.72
N VAL A 448 6.64 7.42 -18.53
CA VAL A 448 6.44 6.28 -17.64
C VAL A 448 5.51 5.21 -18.25
N PRO A 449 4.38 5.54 -18.90
CA PRO A 449 3.56 4.56 -19.60
C PRO A 449 4.33 3.76 -20.66
N ALA A 450 5.15 4.43 -21.47
CA ALA A 450 6.01 3.78 -22.45
C ALA A 450 7.00 2.84 -21.74
N LEU A 451 7.72 3.30 -20.72
CA LEU A 451 8.63 2.44 -19.95
C LEU A 451 7.94 1.22 -19.35
N LYS A 452 6.73 1.38 -18.79
CA LYS A 452 5.90 0.28 -18.28
C LYS A 452 5.59 -0.73 -19.38
N SER A 453 5.19 -0.27 -20.56
CA SER A 453 4.90 -1.13 -21.70
C SER A 453 6.15 -1.83 -22.26
N CYS A 454 7.28 -1.11 -22.32
CA CYS A 454 8.54 -1.60 -22.89
C CYS A 454 9.22 -2.64 -21.98
N THR A 455 9.16 -2.44 -20.65
CA THR A 455 9.99 -3.18 -19.69
C THR A 455 9.21 -3.92 -18.60
N ALA A 456 7.88 -3.75 -18.54
CA ALA A 456 7.05 -4.14 -17.40
C ALA A 456 7.42 -3.46 -16.06
N ALA A 457 8.39 -2.54 -15.99
CA ALA A 457 8.75 -1.91 -14.72
C ALA A 457 7.57 -1.14 -14.12
N GLY A 458 7.15 -1.50 -12.89
CA GLY A 458 6.07 -0.81 -12.18
C GLY A 458 4.65 -1.21 -12.60
N THR A 459 4.50 -2.36 -13.26
CA THR A 459 3.19 -2.97 -13.58
C THR A 459 2.69 -3.92 -12.48
N SER A 460 3.56 -4.40 -11.57
CA SER A 460 3.16 -5.25 -10.43
C SER A 460 2.92 -4.41 -9.17
N CYS A 461 3.89 -4.22 -8.27
CA CYS A 461 3.67 -3.47 -7.02
C CYS A 461 3.74 -1.93 -7.16
N GLY A 462 4.15 -1.40 -8.32
CA GLY A 462 4.26 0.03 -8.58
C GLY A 462 5.35 0.80 -7.80
N SER A 463 6.10 0.16 -6.89
CA SER A 463 7.04 0.83 -5.98
C SER A 463 8.19 1.58 -6.67
N CYS A 464 8.58 1.14 -7.87
CA CYS A 464 9.66 1.74 -8.66
C CYS A 464 9.21 2.90 -9.57
N VAL A 465 7.90 3.16 -9.70
CA VAL A 465 7.36 4.20 -10.61
C VAL A 465 7.95 5.59 -10.37
N PRO A 466 8.16 6.07 -9.13
CA PRO A 466 8.82 7.35 -8.89
C PRO A 466 10.26 7.41 -9.45
N LEU A 467 11.00 6.30 -9.38
CA LEU A 467 12.37 6.21 -9.90
C LEU A 467 12.39 6.24 -11.43
N LEU A 468 11.36 5.69 -12.10
CA LEU A 468 11.26 5.78 -13.57
C LEU A 468 11.21 7.24 -14.04
N LYS A 469 10.46 8.10 -13.32
CA LYS A 469 10.39 9.54 -13.62
C LYS A 469 11.74 10.23 -13.43
N GLN A 470 12.44 9.91 -12.34
CA GLN A 470 13.77 10.46 -12.07
C GLN A 470 14.81 10.00 -13.09
N LEU A 471 14.71 8.74 -13.56
CA LEU A 471 15.62 8.21 -14.58
C LEU A 471 15.37 8.88 -15.94
N LEU A 472 14.11 9.07 -16.35
CA LEU A 472 13.77 9.82 -17.56
C LEU A 472 14.38 11.23 -17.52
N GLU A 473 14.27 11.93 -16.39
CA GLU A 473 14.89 13.24 -16.20
C GLU A 473 16.43 13.18 -16.24
N ALA A 474 17.03 12.18 -15.59
CA ALA A 474 18.49 12.00 -15.55
C ALA A 474 19.08 11.65 -16.94
N GLU A 475 18.35 10.94 -17.79
CA GLU A 475 18.73 10.63 -19.18
C GLU A 475 18.35 11.76 -20.16
N GLY A 476 17.87 12.90 -19.65
CA GLY A 476 17.61 14.10 -20.45
C GLY A 476 16.31 14.07 -21.25
N VAL A 477 15.35 13.20 -20.90
CA VAL A 477 14.02 13.17 -21.52
C VAL A 477 13.20 14.35 -21.00
N GLU A 478 12.92 15.33 -21.88
CA GLU A 478 12.02 16.44 -21.54
C GLU A 478 10.59 15.92 -21.31
N GLN A 479 10.16 15.89 -20.05
CA GLN A 479 8.77 15.59 -19.71
C GLN A 479 7.87 16.78 -20.07
N SER A 480 6.81 16.51 -20.83
CA SER A 480 5.84 17.54 -21.19
C SER A 480 5.18 18.11 -19.93
N LYS A 481 5.23 19.44 -19.78
CA LYS A 481 4.49 20.17 -18.72
C LYS A 481 3.03 20.44 -19.11
N ALA A 482 2.62 20.00 -20.30
CA ALA A 482 1.28 20.24 -20.82
C ALA A 482 0.22 19.62 -19.93
N LEU A 483 -0.85 20.37 -19.66
CA LEU A 483 -2.01 19.84 -18.96
C LEU A 483 -2.73 18.77 -19.81
N CYS A 484 -2.82 18.98 -21.12
CA CYS A 484 -3.32 18.04 -22.12
C CYS A 484 -2.97 18.56 -23.52
N GLU A 485 -3.44 17.88 -24.58
CA GLU A 485 -3.25 18.33 -25.98
C GLU A 485 -3.76 19.76 -26.26
N HIS A 486 -4.71 20.27 -25.47
CA HIS A 486 -5.30 21.59 -25.63
C HIS A 486 -4.47 22.72 -25.02
N PHE A 487 -3.65 22.43 -24.00
CA PHE A 487 -2.85 23.43 -23.27
C PHE A 487 -1.45 22.89 -22.99
N SER A 488 -0.43 23.53 -23.56
CA SER A 488 0.98 23.18 -23.34
C SER A 488 1.51 23.60 -21.98
N GLN A 489 0.73 24.36 -21.21
CA GLN A 489 1.03 24.82 -19.87
C GLN A 489 0.52 23.84 -18.81
N SER A 490 1.18 23.81 -17.67
CA SER A 490 0.77 23.08 -16.47
C SER A 490 -0.40 23.77 -15.77
N ARG A 491 -1.04 23.07 -14.81
CA ARG A 491 -2.10 23.66 -13.98
C ARG A 491 -1.65 24.93 -13.25
N ALA A 492 -0.42 24.94 -12.72
CA ALA A 492 0.11 26.09 -11.98
C ALA A 492 0.31 27.30 -12.90
N GLU A 493 0.88 27.08 -14.08
CA GLU A 493 1.06 28.14 -15.09
C GLU A 493 -0.28 28.66 -15.61
N LEU A 494 -1.29 27.78 -15.80
CA LEU A 494 -2.65 28.22 -16.15
C LEU A 494 -3.29 29.07 -15.05
N PHE A 495 -3.05 28.75 -13.78
CA PHE A 495 -3.49 29.56 -12.64
C PHE A 495 -2.86 30.95 -12.65
N GLU A 496 -1.55 31.03 -12.89
CA GLU A 496 -0.84 32.31 -13.00
C GLU A 496 -1.31 33.12 -14.22
N ILE A 497 -1.49 32.49 -15.37
CA ILE A 497 -2.00 33.13 -16.59
C ILE A 497 -3.38 33.72 -16.35
N ILE A 498 -4.32 32.94 -15.80
CA ILE A 498 -5.67 33.42 -15.50
C ILE A 498 -5.63 34.57 -14.50
N SER A 499 -4.81 34.46 -13.45
CA SER A 499 -4.68 35.49 -12.41
C SER A 499 -4.08 36.79 -12.96
N ALA A 500 -3.09 36.70 -13.85
CA ALA A 500 -2.39 37.86 -14.41
C ALA A 500 -3.14 38.53 -15.58
N THR A 501 -3.87 37.75 -16.37
CA THR A 501 -4.61 38.26 -17.55
C THR A 501 -6.05 38.63 -17.24
N GLU A 502 -6.53 38.27 -16.04
CA GLU A 502 -7.91 38.42 -15.61
C GLU A 502 -8.94 37.77 -16.56
N LEU A 503 -8.53 36.78 -17.35
CA LEU A 503 -9.44 36.04 -18.23
C LEU A 503 -10.49 35.28 -17.41
N ARG A 504 -11.77 35.49 -17.73
CA ARG A 504 -12.91 34.93 -16.99
C ARG A 504 -13.69 33.83 -17.71
N THR A 505 -13.28 33.48 -18.93
CA THR A 505 -13.97 32.48 -19.74
C THR A 505 -13.01 31.41 -20.25
N PHE A 506 -13.50 30.17 -20.35
CA PHE A 506 -12.74 29.08 -20.92
C PHE A 506 -12.46 29.33 -22.40
N SER A 507 -13.45 29.81 -23.17
CA SER A 507 -13.21 30.18 -24.58
C SER A 507 -12.14 31.26 -24.73
N GLY A 508 -12.09 32.25 -23.84
CA GLY A 508 -11.06 33.30 -23.89
C GLY A 508 -9.66 32.76 -23.57
N LEU A 509 -9.56 31.86 -22.59
CA LEU A 509 -8.30 31.18 -22.26
C LEU A 509 -7.86 30.24 -23.38
N LEU A 510 -8.78 29.44 -23.92
CA LEU A 510 -8.53 28.49 -25.00
C LEU A 510 -8.12 29.20 -26.30
N GLN A 511 -8.75 30.33 -26.63
CA GLN A 511 -8.41 31.11 -27.82
C GLN A 511 -7.00 31.69 -27.75
N ARG A 512 -6.55 32.11 -26.56
CA ARG A 512 -5.31 32.88 -26.40
C ARG A 512 -4.12 32.03 -25.99
N TYR A 513 -4.35 30.96 -25.24
CA TYR A 513 -3.30 30.13 -24.64
C TYR A 513 -3.44 28.63 -24.94
N GLY A 514 -4.54 28.21 -25.58
CA GLY A 514 -4.79 26.82 -25.93
C GLY A 514 -5.13 26.62 -27.41
N ARG A 515 -5.63 25.42 -27.72
CA ARG A 515 -6.09 25.02 -29.06
C ARG A 515 -7.26 24.05 -28.94
N GLY A 516 -8.05 23.87 -30.00
CA GLY A 516 -9.14 22.88 -30.05
C GLY A 516 -10.41 23.33 -29.34
N ARG A 517 -11.16 22.37 -28.76
CA ARG A 517 -12.45 22.62 -28.06
C ARG A 517 -12.41 22.31 -26.56
N GLY A 518 -11.28 21.81 -26.06
CA GLY A 518 -11.10 21.33 -24.70
C GLY A 518 -11.69 19.93 -24.47
N CYS A 519 -11.06 19.17 -23.58
CA CYS A 519 -11.48 17.84 -23.14
C CYS A 519 -11.97 17.82 -21.69
N ASP A 520 -12.33 16.64 -21.24
CA ASP A 520 -12.65 16.24 -19.87
C ASP A 520 -11.50 16.47 -18.86
N ILE A 521 -10.25 16.63 -19.31
CA ILE A 521 -9.12 16.98 -18.43
C ILE A 521 -9.05 18.49 -18.21
N CYS A 522 -9.00 19.29 -19.28
CA CYS A 522 -8.74 20.72 -19.13
C CYS A 522 -9.95 21.54 -18.69
N LYS A 523 -11.18 21.13 -19.04
CA LYS A 523 -12.38 21.89 -18.70
C LYS A 523 -12.61 21.95 -17.18
N PRO A 524 -12.58 20.84 -16.42
CA PRO A 524 -12.72 20.89 -14.96
C PRO A 524 -11.59 21.64 -14.27
N VAL A 525 -10.35 21.51 -14.78
CA VAL A 525 -9.19 22.22 -14.21
C VAL A 525 -9.32 23.72 -14.37
N VAL A 526 -9.70 24.21 -15.57
CA VAL A 526 -9.90 25.63 -15.80
C VAL A 526 -11.13 26.15 -15.04
N ALA A 527 -12.23 25.39 -14.99
CA ALA A 527 -13.39 25.71 -14.17
C ALA A 527 -13.01 25.91 -12.69
N SER A 528 -12.23 24.99 -12.12
CA SER A 528 -11.72 25.09 -10.75
C SER A 528 -10.88 26.35 -10.52
N ILE A 529 -10.00 26.71 -11.47
CA ILE A 529 -9.17 27.91 -11.37
C ILE A 529 -10.02 29.18 -11.47
N LEU A 530 -10.96 29.25 -12.41
CA LEU A 530 -11.86 30.39 -12.58
C LEU A 530 -12.73 30.60 -11.34
N ALA A 531 -13.26 29.53 -10.77
CA ALA A 531 -14.05 29.55 -9.54
C ALA A 531 -13.24 29.99 -8.31
N SER A 532 -11.92 29.73 -8.31
CA SER A 532 -11.03 30.10 -7.20
C SER A 532 -10.53 31.55 -7.30
N THR A 533 -10.58 32.15 -8.49
CA THR A 533 -10.02 33.48 -8.77
C THR A 533 -11.08 34.54 -9.03
N GLY A 534 -12.36 34.17 -9.18
CA GLY A 534 -13.50 35.05 -9.45
C GLY A 534 -14.51 35.13 -8.31
N SER A 535 -15.31 36.20 -8.28
CA SER A 535 -16.40 36.42 -7.32
C SER A 535 -17.81 36.28 -7.92
N GLU A 536 -17.90 35.95 -9.22
CA GLU A 536 -19.16 35.71 -9.92
C GLU A 536 -19.67 34.29 -9.68
N HIS A 537 -20.97 34.07 -9.92
CA HIS A 537 -21.57 32.76 -9.67
C HIS A 537 -21.08 31.75 -10.72
N ILE A 538 -20.71 30.54 -10.30
CA ILE A 538 -20.04 29.54 -11.16
C ILE A 538 -20.93 29.01 -12.30
N LEU A 539 -22.25 29.23 -12.20
CA LEU A 539 -23.23 28.93 -13.25
C LEU A 539 -23.59 30.15 -14.12
N ASP A 540 -22.95 31.29 -13.93
CA ASP A 540 -23.21 32.45 -14.78
C ASP A 540 -22.47 32.32 -16.12
N GLY A 541 -23.21 32.55 -17.22
CA GLY A 541 -22.66 32.60 -18.57
C GLY A 541 -22.05 31.27 -19.05
N GLU A 542 -20.85 31.35 -19.63
CA GLU A 542 -20.17 30.19 -20.23
C GLU A 542 -19.64 29.19 -19.19
N GLN A 543 -19.51 29.60 -17.93
CA GLN A 543 -18.95 28.75 -16.88
C GLN A 543 -19.86 27.59 -16.49
N ALA A 544 -21.18 27.73 -16.66
CA ALA A 544 -22.16 26.66 -16.45
C ALA A 544 -21.88 25.44 -17.34
N ALA A 545 -21.46 25.67 -18.59
CA ALA A 545 -21.16 24.60 -19.53
C ALA A 545 -19.83 23.88 -19.24
N LEU A 546 -19.04 24.39 -18.29
CA LEU A 546 -17.81 23.76 -17.82
C LEU A 546 -18.02 22.90 -16.58
N GLN A 547 -19.17 23.05 -15.90
CA GLN A 547 -19.52 22.29 -14.71
C GLN A 547 -20.12 20.93 -15.12
N ASP A 548 -19.77 19.87 -14.40
CA ASP A 548 -20.36 18.55 -14.60
C ASP A 548 -21.75 18.44 -13.94
N SER A 549 -22.35 17.25 -13.92
CA SER A 549 -23.69 17.05 -13.37
C SER A 549 -23.84 17.51 -11.90
N ASN A 550 -22.86 17.27 -11.03
CA ASN A 550 -22.97 17.67 -9.62
C ASN A 550 -22.71 19.17 -9.45
N ASP A 551 -21.72 19.70 -10.16
CA ASP A 551 -21.35 21.12 -10.10
C ASP A 551 -22.41 22.02 -10.77
N HIS A 552 -23.13 21.52 -11.79
CA HIS A 552 -24.22 22.23 -12.46
C HIS A 552 -25.46 22.40 -11.57
N PHE A 553 -25.74 21.44 -10.67
CA PHE A 553 -26.83 21.56 -9.71
C PHE A 553 -26.40 22.16 -8.37
N LEU A 554 -25.10 22.47 -8.20
CA LEU A 554 -24.48 22.95 -6.94
C LEU A 554 -24.84 22.05 -5.75
N ALA A 555 -25.01 20.76 -6.03
CA ALA A 555 -25.58 19.81 -5.11
C ALA A 555 -25.13 18.39 -5.47
N ASN A 556 -24.85 17.57 -4.46
CA ASN A 556 -24.45 16.19 -4.66
C ASN A 556 -25.66 15.30 -4.80
N ILE A 557 -25.78 14.62 -5.93
CA ILE A 557 -26.82 13.61 -6.15
C ILE A 557 -26.57 12.42 -5.22
N GLN A 558 -27.58 12.05 -4.45
CA GLN A 558 -27.60 10.89 -3.59
C GLN A 558 -28.12 9.67 -4.36
N LYS A 559 -27.75 8.46 -3.94
CA LYS A 559 -28.16 7.20 -4.58
C LYS A 559 -29.69 7.02 -4.69
N ASN A 560 -30.46 7.68 -3.84
CA ASN A 560 -31.93 7.66 -3.85
C ASN A 560 -32.55 8.74 -4.78
N GLY A 561 -31.75 9.46 -5.56
CA GLY A 561 -32.21 10.53 -6.46
C GLY A 561 -32.52 11.86 -5.77
N SER A 562 -32.31 11.97 -4.45
CA SER A 562 -32.34 13.25 -3.73
C SER A 562 -31.00 13.97 -3.83
N TYR A 563 -30.97 15.24 -3.44
CA TYR A 563 -29.79 16.10 -3.52
C TYR A 563 -29.33 16.47 -2.11
N SER A 564 -28.02 16.58 -1.92
CA SER A 564 -27.43 17.23 -0.76
C SER A 564 -26.80 18.56 -1.15
N ILE A 565 -26.98 19.57 -0.31
CA ILE A 565 -26.58 20.95 -0.58
C ILE A 565 -25.66 21.39 0.56
N VAL A 566 -24.48 21.87 0.18
CA VAL A 566 -23.49 22.44 1.10
C VAL A 566 -23.43 23.95 0.87
N PRO A 567 -23.99 24.79 1.76
CA PRO A 567 -23.94 26.23 1.61
C PRO A 567 -22.50 26.74 1.50
N ARG A 568 -22.26 27.62 0.52
CA ARG A 568 -20.94 28.24 0.32
C ARG A 568 -20.72 29.31 1.39
N VAL A 569 -19.62 29.19 2.13
CA VAL A 569 -19.16 30.18 3.09
C VAL A 569 -17.77 30.68 2.66
N PRO A 570 -17.70 31.69 1.76
CA PRO A 570 -16.41 32.18 1.24
C PRO A 570 -15.49 32.63 2.37
N GLY A 571 -14.25 32.09 2.40
CA GLY A 571 -13.26 32.42 3.43
C GLY A 571 -13.61 31.94 4.85
N GLY A 572 -14.66 31.13 5.03
CA GLY A 572 -15.11 30.67 6.34
C GLY A 572 -15.82 31.73 7.19
N ASP A 573 -16.11 32.91 6.62
CA ASP A 573 -16.78 34.01 7.33
C ASP A 573 -18.31 33.83 7.27
N ILE A 574 -18.91 33.56 8.43
CA ILE A 574 -20.36 33.40 8.57
C ILE A 574 -20.88 34.21 9.75
N LYS A 575 -21.83 35.10 9.47
CA LYS A 575 -22.50 35.89 10.50
C LYS A 575 -23.60 35.07 11.19
N PRO A 576 -23.94 35.38 12.47
CA PRO A 576 -25.03 34.69 13.17
C PRO A 576 -26.36 34.67 12.39
N GLU A 577 -26.70 35.77 11.71
CA GLU A 577 -27.90 35.86 10.87
C GLU A 577 -27.90 34.88 9.69
N HIS A 578 -26.73 34.55 9.13
CA HIS A 578 -26.62 33.59 8.03
C HIS A 578 -26.75 32.15 8.53
N LEU A 579 -26.25 31.85 9.73
CA LEU A 579 -26.47 30.55 10.38
C LEU A 579 -27.95 30.31 10.67
N ILE A 580 -28.65 31.35 11.15
CA ILE A 580 -30.10 31.31 11.37
C ILE A 580 -30.84 31.08 10.05
N LEU A 581 -30.44 31.79 8.98
CA LEU A 581 -31.04 31.62 7.66
C LEU A 581 -30.86 30.20 7.11
N ILE A 582 -29.66 29.62 7.22
CA ILE A 582 -29.41 28.23 6.81
C ILE A 582 -30.30 27.26 7.60
N GLY A 583 -30.44 27.47 8.92
CA GLY A 583 -31.33 26.67 9.76
C GLY A 583 -32.80 26.80 9.35
N GLN A 584 -33.26 28.00 9.01
CA GLN A 584 -34.63 28.24 8.55
C GLN A 584 -34.90 27.55 7.21
N ILE A 585 -33.96 27.64 6.26
CA ILE A 585 -34.06 26.96 4.97
C ILE A 585 -34.14 25.44 5.17
N ALA A 586 -33.28 24.87 6.00
CA ALA A 586 -33.33 23.43 6.28
C ALA A 586 -34.69 23.03 6.89
N GLN A 587 -35.26 23.86 7.76
CA GLN A 587 -36.58 23.60 8.35
C GLN A 587 -37.72 23.70 7.33
N ASP A 588 -37.71 24.75 6.49
CA ASP A 588 -38.76 25.01 5.50
C ASP A 588 -38.85 23.90 4.44
N PHE A 589 -37.71 23.30 4.10
CA PHE A 589 -37.61 22.22 3.11
C PHE A 589 -37.52 20.81 3.72
N GLY A 590 -37.57 20.69 5.06
CA GLY A 590 -37.49 19.40 5.75
C GLY A 590 -36.16 18.67 5.53
N LEU A 591 -35.07 19.41 5.39
CA LEU A 591 -33.75 18.88 5.08
C LEU A 591 -33.04 18.40 6.35
N TYR A 592 -32.43 17.21 6.28
CA TYR A 592 -31.58 16.73 7.36
C TYR A 592 -30.23 17.44 7.30
N THR A 593 -29.85 18.13 8.38
CA THR A 593 -28.62 18.92 8.44
C THR A 593 -27.56 18.22 9.29
N LYS A 594 -26.35 18.05 8.75
CA LYS A 594 -25.19 17.53 9.49
C LYS A 594 -23.96 18.38 9.25
N ILE A 595 -23.03 18.36 10.21
CA ILE A 595 -21.67 18.85 9.98
C ILE A 595 -20.85 17.69 9.41
N THR A 596 -20.29 17.88 8.23
CA THR A 596 -19.46 16.86 7.55
C THR A 596 -18.06 16.79 8.16
N GLY A 597 -17.31 15.71 7.84
CA GLY A 597 -15.90 15.58 8.24
C GLY A 597 -15.00 16.73 7.76
N GLY A 598 -15.40 17.44 6.70
CA GLY A 598 -14.76 18.67 6.23
C GLY A 598 -15.19 19.95 6.97
N GLN A 599 -15.89 19.83 8.10
CA GLN A 599 -16.44 20.94 8.92
C GLN A 599 -17.38 21.87 8.14
N ARG A 600 -18.18 21.32 7.22
CA ARG A 600 -19.19 22.07 6.46
C ARG A 600 -20.60 21.66 6.86
N ILE A 601 -21.54 22.62 6.84
CA ILE A 601 -22.97 22.36 6.99
C ILE A 601 -23.47 21.70 5.70
N ASP A 602 -24.04 20.52 5.78
CA ASP A 602 -24.56 19.75 4.65
C ASP A 602 -26.03 19.42 4.91
N MET A 603 -26.88 19.71 3.93
CA MET A 603 -28.34 19.64 4.03
C MET A 603 -28.86 18.60 3.02
N PHE A 604 -29.47 17.53 3.50
CA PHE A 604 -29.90 16.37 2.70
C PHE A 604 -31.41 16.34 2.47
N GLY A 605 -31.81 15.84 1.30
CA GLY A 605 -33.22 15.55 0.98
C GLY A 605 -33.87 16.53 0.01
N ALA A 606 -33.08 17.41 -0.62
CA ALA A 606 -33.59 18.34 -1.62
C ALA A 606 -34.02 17.60 -2.89
N ARG A 607 -35.05 18.12 -3.57
CA ARG A 607 -35.57 17.58 -4.85
C ARG A 607 -35.26 18.54 -6.00
N VAL A 608 -35.09 18.00 -7.22
CA VAL A 608 -34.72 18.77 -8.44
C VAL A 608 -35.68 19.94 -8.73
N ASP A 609 -36.95 19.77 -8.39
CA ASP A 609 -38.02 20.75 -8.61
C ASP A 609 -38.04 21.88 -7.57
N GLN A 610 -37.22 21.79 -6.52
CA GLN A 610 -37.04 22.86 -5.54
C GLN A 610 -35.99 23.85 -6.09
N PRO A 611 -36.30 25.15 -6.20
CA PRO A 611 -35.42 26.10 -6.88
C PRO A 611 -34.07 26.19 -6.17
N SER A 612 -33.02 25.68 -6.82
CA SER A 612 -31.63 25.70 -6.34
C SER A 612 -31.08 27.11 -6.11
N GLY A 613 -31.65 28.12 -6.79
CA GLY A 613 -31.30 29.53 -6.63
C GLY A 613 -31.62 30.11 -5.25
N ASP A 614 -32.69 29.66 -4.59
CA ASP A 614 -33.06 30.12 -3.24
C ASP A 614 -32.33 29.32 -2.14
N LEU A 615 -31.87 28.10 -2.47
CA LEU A 615 -31.12 27.20 -1.57
C LEU A 615 -29.61 27.51 -1.51
N ALA A 616 -29.05 28.15 -2.53
CA ALA A 616 -27.61 28.45 -2.64
C ALA A 616 -27.24 29.94 -2.43
N ALA A 617 -28.19 30.87 -2.47
CA ALA A 617 -27.92 32.31 -2.41
C ALA A 617 -27.89 32.88 -0.98
N THR A 618 -26.86 32.56 -0.19
CA THR A 618 -26.54 33.30 1.06
C THR A 618 -25.77 34.60 0.79
N GLY A 619 -26.19 35.37 -0.22
CA GLY A 619 -25.48 36.56 -0.67
C GLY A 619 -26.31 37.45 -1.60
N GLY A 620 -27.28 38.15 -1.03
CA GLY A 620 -27.88 39.32 -1.67
C GLY A 620 -29.30 39.13 -2.18
N ARG A 621 -30.27 39.49 -1.33
CA ARG A 621 -31.49 40.25 -1.66
C ARG A 621 -32.39 40.35 -0.43
N ARG A 622 -32.03 41.22 0.51
CA ARG A 622 -32.94 42.02 1.37
C ARG A 622 -32.06 42.87 2.30
N HIS A 623 -32.14 44.19 2.11
CA HIS A 623 -31.39 45.26 2.78
C HIS A 623 -29.97 45.53 2.27
N GLY A 624 -29.81 46.71 1.67
CA GLY A 624 -28.60 47.15 1.00
C GLY A 624 -27.57 47.77 1.93
N VAL A 625 -26.30 47.43 1.71
CA VAL A 625 -25.11 48.28 1.90
C VAL A 625 -24.11 47.85 0.81
N GLY A 626 -23.53 48.82 0.11
CA GLY A 626 -22.73 48.62 -1.12
C GLY A 626 -21.33 48.01 -0.91
N PRO A 627 -20.60 47.73 -2.02
CA PRO A 627 -19.38 46.94 -2.02
C PRO A 627 -18.16 47.83 -1.83
N ARG A 628 -17.29 47.50 -0.87
CA ARG A 628 -15.84 47.78 -0.88
C ARG A 628 -15.21 47.22 0.39
N LEU A 629 -14.31 46.24 0.24
CA LEU A 629 -13.01 46.21 0.92
C LEU A 629 -12.11 45.19 0.23
N ARG A 630 -10.98 45.69 -0.27
CA ARG A 630 -9.89 44.94 -0.91
C ARG A 630 -9.16 44.07 0.11
N GLN A 631 -8.63 42.94 -0.37
CA GLN A 631 -7.58 42.17 0.28
C GLN A 631 -6.38 43.07 0.62
N GLY A 632 -5.92 42.99 1.86
CA GLY A 632 -4.66 43.54 2.31
C GLY A 632 -3.95 42.49 3.17
N ALA A 633 -2.76 42.08 2.72
CA ALA A 633 -1.85 41.23 3.46
C ALA A 633 -1.55 41.81 4.85
N ALA A 634 -1.52 40.94 5.87
CA ALA A 634 -0.89 41.27 7.15
C ALA A 634 -0.01 40.09 7.59
N HIS A 635 1.29 40.35 7.58
CA HIS A 635 2.34 39.59 8.26
C HIS A 635 2.01 39.36 9.73
N GLY A 636 2.62 38.30 10.28
CA GLY A 636 2.54 37.97 11.68
C GLY A 636 3.04 39.08 12.58
N GLU A 637 2.32 39.32 13.67
CA GLU A 637 2.86 39.50 15.02
C GLU A 637 1.69 39.64 16.01
N LYS A 638 1.83 38.97 17.17
CA LYS A 638 1.20 39.28 18.47
C LYS A 638 -0.31 39.13 18.63
N LEU A 639 -0.71 37.97 19.16
CA LEU A 639 -1.82 37.86 20.13
C LEU A 639 -1.35 37.01 21.33
N CYS A 640 -0.41 37.56 22.10
CA CYS A 640 -0.18 37.12 23.48
C CYS A 640 -0.94 38.09 24.39
N GLY A 641 -1.91 37.58 25.14
CA GLY A 641 -2.52 38.30 26.25
C GLY A 641 -3.98 38.69 26.07
N GLN A 642 -4.88 37.70 26.07
CA GLN A 642 -6.21 37.90 26.66
C GLN A 642 -6.60 36.64 27.46
N ARG A 643 -6.87 36.86 28.76
CA ARG A 643 -7.30 35.84 29.73
C ARG A 643 -8.70 35.37 29.37
N LEU A 644 -8.84 34.11 28.97
CA LEU A 644 -10.14 33.43 28.93
C LEU A 644 -10.52 33.00 30.35
N VAL A 645 -11.62 33.57 30.86
CA VAL A 645 -12.26 33.15 32.11
C VAL A 645 -13.21 32.00 31.79
N PRO A 646 -13.22 30.88 32.55
CA PRO A 646 -14.16 29.80 32.32
C PRO A 646 -15.53 30.13 32.92
N VAL A 647 -16.58 30.05 32.11
CA VAL A 647 -17.97 30.12 32.58
C VAL A 647 -18.40 28.73 33.06
N ARG A 648 -18.62 28.59 34.37
CA ARG A 648 -19.42 27.50 34.97
C ARG A 648 -20.84 28.00 35.26
N ALA A 649 -21.79 27.33 34.61
CA ALA A 649 -23.14 26.93 35.05
C ALA A 649 -24.17 27.96 35.57
N ALA A 650 -25.27 28.07 34.80
CA ALA A 650 -26.65 28.11 35.26
C ALA A 650 -27.47 27.37 34.19
N GLY A 651 -28.36 26.39 34.43
CA GLY A 651 -29.20 26.10 35.59
C GLY A 651 -30.65 26.10 35.09
N PHE A 652 -31.14 24.95 34.59
CA PHE A 652 -32.57 24.72 34.37
C PHE A 652 -33.01 23.54 35.24
N GLY A 653 -34.07 23.76 36.02
CA GLY A 653 -34.96 22.75 36.59
C GLY A 653 -36.34 23.41 36.82
N PRO A 654 -37.39 22.71 37.31
CA PRO A 654 -37.42 21.31 37.76
C PRO A 654 -38.70 20.51 37.35
N ALA A 655 -38.69 19.17 37.54
CA ALA A 655 -39.86 18.39 37.95
C ALA A 655 -39.44 17.01 38.53
N GLY A 656 -39.91 16.67 39.74
CA GLY A 656 -39.96 15.28 40.25
C GLY A 656 -39.24 14.96 41.58
N HIS A 657 -39.98 15.10 42.69
CA HIS A 657 -39.79 14.55 44.06
C HIS A 657 -39.26 13.07 44.12
N ARG A 658 -38.47 12.57 45.10
CA ARG A 658 -38.53 12.55 46.60
C ARG A 658 -37.17 12.06 47.22
N PRO A 659 -36.95 12.11 48.56
CA PRO A 659 -35.63 12.31 49.19
C PRO A 659 -34.99 11.11 49.91
N GLY A 660 -33.69 11.18 50.21
CA GLY A 660 -33.11 10.46 51.35
C GLY A 660 -31.58 10.28 51.38
N ALA A 661 -30.99 10.79 52.46
CA ALA A 661 -29.70 10.42 53.06
C ALA A 661 -28.39 11.09 52.59
N ALA A 662 -27.65 11.54 53.60
CA ALA A 662 -26.53 12.46 53.59
C ALA A 662 -25.17 11.79 53.35
N LEU A 663 -24.25 12.55 52.75
CA LEU A 663 -22.80 12.38 52.89
C LEU A 663 -22.30 13.21 54.09
N PRO A 664 -21.14 12.83 54.65
CA PRO A 664 -20.15 13.85 54.95
C PRO A 664 -18.79 13.59 54.30
N ARG A 665 -18.14 14.71 54.00
CA ARG A 665 -16.82 14.93 53.39
C ARG A 665 -15.68 14.76 54.41
N SER A 666 -14.48 14.43 53.90
CA SER A 666 -13.16 14.99 54.30
C SER A 666 -12.11 14.48 53.30
N ALA A 667 -11.37 15.25 52.51
CA ALA A 667 -10.42 16.37 52.74
C ALA A 667 -8.96 15.93 53.00
N GLY A 668 -8.06 16.45 52.14
CA GLY A 668 -6.60 16.62 52.34
C GLY A 668 -5.72 15.45 51.90
N ALA A 669 -4.47 15.60 51.47
CA ALA A 669 -3.61 16.71 51.02
C ALA A 669 -2.30 16.06 50.49
N ALA A 670 -1.57 16.76 49.64
CA ALA A 670 -0.27 16.36 49.09
C ALA A 670 0.88 16.36 50.14
N GLN A 671 1.95 15.59 49.89
CA GLN A 671 3.34 15.99 50.21
C GLN A 671 4.42 15.04 49.62
N ASP A 672 5.50 15.68 49.14
CA ASP A 672 6.83 15.16 48.76
C ASP A 672 7.53 14.31 49.82
N GLN A 673 8.44 13.41 49.40
CA GLN A 673 9.83 13.40 49.90
C GLN A 673 10.76 12.45 49.10
N ALA A 674 11.93 12.98 48.75
CA ALA A 674 13.12 12.27 48.32
C ALA A 674 13.96 11.80 49.53
N GLY A 675 14.70 10.69 49.38
CA GLY A 675 15.64 10.18 50.38
C GLY A 675 16.64 9.17 49.80
N CYS A 676 17.92 9.41 50.08
CA CYS A 676 19.13 8.87 49.47
C CYS A 676 19.71 7.57 50.12
N LEU A 677 20.63 6.95 49.35
CA LEU A 677 21.94 6.34 49.71
C LEU A 677 22.06 4.92 50.31
N GLY A 678 22.98 4.15 49.68
CA GLY A 678 23.65 2.98 50.25
C GLY A 678 24.67 2.33 49.29
N MET A 679 25.92 2.80 49.31
CA MET A 679 27.09 2.24 48.60
C MET A 679 27.60 0.93 49.25
N CYS A 680 28.27 0.07 48.47
CA CYS A 680 29.49 -0.62 48.91
C CYS A 680 30.38 -1.03 47.73
N ALA A 681 31.68 -0.74 47.86
CA ALA A 681 32.75 -0.90 46.88
C ALA A 681 33.57 -2.19 47.08
N GLY A 682 34.31 -2.61 46.05
CA GLY A 682 35.29 -3.70 46.14
C GLY A 682 36.19 -3.87 44.91
N MET A 683 37.22 -3.03 44.78
CA MET A 683 38.34 -3.15 43.82
C MET A 683 39.32 -4.28 44.22
N ARG A 684 39.96 -4.96 43.24
CA ARG A 684 41.45 -5.11 43.11
C ARG A 684 41.92 -5.98 41.92
N ARG A 685 42.69 -5.33 41.03
CA ARG A 685 44.00 -5.67 40.37
C ARG A 685 44.24 -7.06 39.70
N GLY A 686 44.62 -7.03 38.41
CA GLY A 686 45.32 -8.11 37.65
C GLY A 686 46.84 -8.19 37.96
N PRO A 687 47.76 -8.58 37.03
CA PRO A 687 47.66 -9.25 35.72
C PRO A 687 48.64 -10.45 35.55
N ARG A 688 48.67 -11.19 34.42
CA ARG A 688 49.90 -11.81 33.86
C ARG A 688 49.77 -12.36 32.43
N GLN A 689 50.90 -12.24 31.72
CA GLN A 689 51.20 -12.51 30.31
C GLN A 689 51.32 -14.00 29.96
N GLY A 690 51.19 -14.31 28.65
CA GLY A 690 51.70 -15.54 28.04
C GLY A 690 51.82 -15.44 26.51
N ARG A 691 53.05 -15.24 26.01
CA ARG A 691 53.46 -15.28 24.58
C ARG A 691 53.61 -16.74 24.09
N ARG A 692 53.44 -16.98 22.78
CA ARG A 692 54.17 -17.92 21.87
C ARG A 692 53.61 -17.73 20.43
N HIS A 693 54.33 -17.15 19.48
CA HIS A 693 55.36 -17.66 18.53
C HIS A 693 54.87 -17.82 17.06
N HIS A 694 55.09 -16.76 16.26
CA HIS A 694 55.87 -16.66 15.01
C HIS A 694 55.89 -17.73 13.86
N ARG A 695 55.85 -17.14 12.64
CA ARG A 695 56.33 -17.55 11.28
C ARG A 695 55.27 -18.25 10.40
N HIS A 696 54.94 -17.78 9.18
CA HIS A 696 55.82 -17.44 8.06
C HIS A 696 55.39 -16.19 7.24
N ARG A 697 56.32 -15.72 6.41
CA ARG A 697 56.37 -14.42 5.71
C ARG A 697 56.55 -14.67 4.19
N LYS A 698 56.02 -13.73 3.38
CA LYS A 698 56.34 -13.41 1.95
C LYS A 698 55.84 -14.41 0.90
N GLY A 699 55.28 -14.01 -0.24
CA GLY A 699 55.03 -12.69 -0.84
C GLY A 699 54.85 -12.84 -2.35
N LEU A 700 54.18 -11.89 -3.01
CA LEU A 700 54.56 -11.30 -4.31
C LEU A 700 53.42 -10.44 -4.86
N GLU A 701 53.71 -9.15 -4.97
CA GLU A 701 53.03 -8.21 -5.85
C GLU A 701 53.30 -8.57 -7.31
N SER A 702 52.27 -8.47 -8.17
CA SER A 702 52.26 -7.60 -9.37
C SER A 702 51.16 -8.06 -10.32
N LEU A 703 50.25 -7.14 -10.67
CA LEU A 703 49.63 -7.01 -11.99
C LEU A 703 48.70 -5.78 -11.98
N ARG A 704 49.31 -4.59 -11.86
CA ARG A 704 48.73 -3.34 -12.39
C ARG A 704 49.08 -3.27 -13.87
N SER A 705 48.14 -3.61 -14.74
CA SER A 705 48.03 -3.12 -16.14
C SER A 705 47.01 -3.96 -16.92
N ARG A 706 45.71 -3.68 -16.74
CA ARG A 706 44.61 -3.99 -17.69
C ARG A 706 43.30 -3.49 -17.06
N GLN A 707 43.12 -2.17 -17.05
CA GLN A 707 41.86 -1.56 -16.65
C GLN A 707 41.74 -0.19 -17.33
N ARG A 708 41.67 -0.23 -18.66
CA ARG A 708 41.22 0.84 -19.56
C ARG A 708 40.81 0.19 -20.88
N ARG A 709 39.56 -0.26 -20.93
CA ARG A 709 38.75 -0.68 -22.09
C ARG A 709 37.76 -1.69 -21.53
N ASP A 710 36.60 -1.20 -21.11
CA ASP A 710 35.30 -1.89 -21.12
C ASP A 710 34.25 -0.89 -20.61
N ASP A 711 34.04 0.19 -21.37
CA ASP A 711 32.94 1.18 -21.20
C ASP A 711 32.09 1.24 -22.48
N SER A 712 31.80 0.08 -23.08
CA SER A 712 30.89 -0.01 -24.23
C SER A 712 30.32 -1.42 -24.32
N ALA A 713 29.38 -1.74 -23.43
CA ALA A 713 28.44 -2.82 -23.67
C ALA A 713 27.38 -2.31 -24.65
N ALA A 714 27.41 -2.83 -25.87
CA ALA A 714 26.40 -2.55 -26.89
C ALA A 714 25.06 -3.21 -26.50
N CYS A 715 23.95 -2.50 -26.69
CA CYS A 715 22.59 -3.05 -26.57
C CYS A 715 22.45 -4.34 -27.39
N PRO A 716 21.86 -5.42 -26.83
CA PRO A 716 21.38 -6.51 -27.67
C PRO A 716 20.21 -5.99 -28.51
N ALA A 717 20.38 -5.99 -29.83
CA ALA A 717 19.35 -5.53 -30.75
C ALA A 717 18.12 -6.45 -30.66
N ALA A 718 17.02 -5.95 -30.10
CA ALA A 718 15.71 -6.56 -30.24
C ALA A 718 15.22 -6.37 -31.69
N GLY A 719 15.20 -7.47 -32.45
CA GLY A 719 14.56 -7.51 -33.75
C GLY A 719 13.05 -7.36 -33.62
N ARG A 720 12.47 -6.56 -34.51
CA ARG A 720 11.04 -6.27 -34.63
C ARG A 720 10.17 -7.49 -34.87
#